data_AF-A0A952CBC2-F1
#
_entry.id   AF-A0A952CBC2-F1
#
_cell.length_a   1.000
_cell.length_b   1.000
_cell.length_c   1.000
_cell.angle_alpha   90.00
_cell.angle_beta   90.00
_cell.angle_gamma   90.00
#
_symmetry.space_group_name_H-M   'P 1'
#
loop_
_entity.id
_entity.type
_entity.pdbx_description
1 polymer ?
#
loop_
_entity_poly.entity_id
_entity_poly.type
_entity_poly.pdbx_seq_one_letter_code
_entity_poly.pdbx_strand_id
1 'polypeptide(L)'
;MSAKSQPPPVPARFRVSRGTLLVDRFMNQFIKIGGVAVIVAVFGIFLFILVQIIPLFQRAQVEELKTIALKPADYLQLGIDEWSELPFALRADGAVDFIDVVGERAIETVPLPFAAQHGVAAVDYSQPAQRLAVGTADGKFSLVDVVYRPSFAADGTRTVNGSLKAGPLIDIGRAGVPVEAIGYADGGSRKLAVASQMIDGRRELHAVTLAQKRTLLGAGRISVDRTHDLTALVGASVEKFLVADQADSVLVATAAGDLVYLFLDGGEFVVRQRFRAFANRPEAQVVLLRYVFGDVTFVAVADNGEARGYSLYFDPEKGERLFGHTKTYPSLPAAAEVYASSIRNKAFVLAGGGHARLVFSTTEDVRWEKDLGFEVDQAIIGGKYDRLVFLGRDAVLHFYRLQDPHPEAGLRAFFGKIWYEGQPEPKFDWQSTGGSDDFEPKLSLVPLIIGSLKGTFYALLFAVPIAVLAAIYTSQFLKPEIKVVVKPSMEIMASLPSVVLGFLAALWLAPILETRVPSMILLLLIVPAFAMLFGWAWAQLPPRIRLFIPQGWEFLVFLPMMLAAGYAAWSLGSVLERAVFVVTDPATGVQTADFRLWWPQFSGTPYEQRNSLVVGFMMGFAVIPIIFTISEDALSNVPQSLRSGSLALGASRWQTAFRIVLPTASAGIFSALMIGLGRAVGETMIVVMATGNTPIMEFNIFSGMRTLSANIAVELPEAPHHGTLYRTLFLGAMVLFVLTFAVNTLAEIMRQRLRDRYKTVE
;
A
#
# COMPACT_ATOMS: atom_id res chain seq x y z
N MET A 1 -32.40 4.91 -78.88
CA MET A 1 -33.31 5.75 -78.09
C MET A 1 -34.24 4.85 -77.29
N SER A 2 -33.98 4.65 -76.00
CA SER A 2 -34.94 4.02 -75.09
C SER A 2 -35.10 4.97 -73.91
N ALA A 3 -36.27 5.61 -73.84
CA ALA A 3 -36.62 6.54 -72.79
C ALA A 3 -36.77 5.76 -71.49
N LYS A 4 -35.82 5.94 -70.55
CA LYS A 4 -35.99 5.50 -69.17
C LYS A 4 -37.21 6.24 -68.60
N SER A 5 -38.30 5.51 -68.39
CA SER A 5 -39.49 6.00 -67.70
C SER A 5 -39.07 6.52 -66.32
N GLN A 6 -39.33 7.79 -66.04
CA GLN A 6 -39.18 8.33 -64.69
C GLN A 6 -40.09 7.54 -63.74
N PRO A 7 -39.61 7.16 -62.54
CA PRO A 7 -40.45 6.48 -61.57
C PRO A 7 -41.66 7.35 -61.20
N PRO A 8 -42.84 6.75 -60.95
CA PRO A 8 -44.05 7.50 -60.66
C PRO A 8 -43.85 8.43 -59.44
N PRO A 9 -44.42 9.64 -59.45
CA PRO A 9 -44.27 10.58 -58.35
C PRO A 9 -44.83 9.95 -57.06
N VAL A 10 -44.00 9.92 -56.03
CA VAL A 10 -44.35 9.41 -54.70
C VAL A 10 -45.66 10.07 -54.23
N PRO A 11 -46.72 9.28 -53.97
CA PRO A 11 -48.02 9.80 -53.54
C PRO A 11 -47.88 10.72 -52.32
N ALA A 12 -48.66 11.80 -52.24
CA ALA A 12 -48.54 12.82 -51.18
C ALA A 12 -48.58 12.24 -49.75
N ARG A 13 -49.26 11.10 -49.55
CA ARG A 13 -49.30 10.33 -48.28
C ARG A 13 -47.94 9.77 -47.82
N PHE A 14 -46.94 9.71 -48.69
CA PHE A 14 -45.57 9.26 -48.38
C PHE A 14 -44.56 10.43 -48.35
N ARG A 15 -45.01 11.68 -48.50
CA ARG A 15 -44.15 12.85 -48.29
C ARG A 15 -44.05 13.12 -46.80
N VAL A 16 -42.89 12.82 -46.23
CA VAL A 16 -42.55 13.11 -44.84
C VAL A 16 -42.76 14.61 -44.58
N SER A 17 -43.48 14.95 -43.51
CA SER A 17 -43.80 16.34 -43.20
C SER A 17 -42.51 17.17 -43.00
N ARG A 18 -42.54 18.46 -43.36
CA ARG A 18 -41.38 19.35 -43.13
C ARG A 18 -40.99 19.42 -41.65
N GLY A 19 -41.97 19.31 -40.75
CA GLY A 19 -41.74 19.24 -39.30
C GLY A 19 -40.97 17.98 -38.90
N THR A 20 -41.36 16.82 -39.41
CA THR A 20 -40.66 15.54 -39.16
C THR A 20 -39.22 15.58 -39.67
N LEU A 21 -38.96 16.15 -40.85
CA LEU A 21 -37.60 16.31 -41.39
C LEU A 21 -36.74 17.28 -40.56
N LEU A 22 -37.33 18.33 -39.98
CA LEU A 22 -36.63 19.24 -39.07
C LEU A 22 -36.28 18.53 -37.74
N VAL A 23 -37.24 17.81 -37.16
CA VAL A 23 -37.02 17.03 -35.93
C VAL A 23 -35.95 15.96 -36.16
N ASP A 24 -36.00 15.24 -37.27
CA ASP A 24 -35.00 14.20 -37.59
C ASP A 24 -33.58 14.78 -37.76
N ARG A 25 -33.43 15.93 -38.42
CA ARG A 25 -32.13 16.63 -38.51
C ARG A 25 -31.65 17.11 -37.14
N PHE A 26 -32.54 17.69 -36.34
CA PHE A 26 -32.20 18.14 -34.99
C PHE A 26 -31.76 16.96 -34.12
N MET A 27 -32.51 15.85 -34.12
CA MET A 27 -32.15 14.63 -33.39
C MET A 27 -30.81 14.06 -33.84
N ASN A 28 -30.56 13.99 -35.16
CA ASN A 28 -29.27 13.54 -35.68
C ASN A 28 -28.10 14.43 -35.23
N GLN A 29 -28.29 15.76 -35.20
CA GLN A 29 -27.28 16.68 -34.69
C GLN A 29 -27.10 16.54 -33.18
N PHE A 30 -28.19 16.45 -32.43
CA PHE A 30 -28.18 16.29 -30.97
C PHE A 30 -27.46 15.01 -30.55
N ILE A 31 -27.76 13.88 -31.19
CA ILE A 31 -27.09 12.59 -30.93
C ILE A 31 -25.59 12.68 -31.24
N LYS A 32 -25.21 13.30 -32.37
CA LYS A 32 -23.80 13.47 -32.73
C LYS A 32 -23.05 14.37 -31.75
N ILE A 33 -23.62 15.52 -31.39
CA ILE A 33 -23.04 16.46 -30.42
C ILE A 33 -22.93 15.78 -29.06
N GLY A 34 -24.00 15.10 -28.61
CA GLY A 34 -23.99 14.33 -27.37
C GLY A 34 -22.92 13.25 -27.35
N GLY A 35 -22.78 12.48 -28.43
CA GLY A 35 -21.74 11.46 -28.56
C GLY A 35 -20.32 12.04 -28.51
N VAL A 36 -20.06 13.13 -29.23
CA VAL A 36 -18.76 13.83 -29.17
C VAL A 36 -18.50 14.42 -27.77
N ALA A 37 -19.51 15.00 -27.12
CA ALA A 37 -19.40 15.55 -25.78
C ALA A 37 -19.03 14.46 -24.74
N VAL A 38 -19.61 13.27 -24.85
CA VAL A 38 -19.23 12.12 -24.00
C VAL A 38 -17.77 11.73 -24.21
N ILE A 39 -17.30 11.64 -25.45
CA ILE A 39 -15.89 11.32 -25.75
C ILE A 39 -14.97 12.39 -25.16
N VAL A 40 -15.28 13.67 -25.35
CA VAL A 40 -14.51 14.78 -24.78
C VAL A 40 -14.51 14.73 -23.26
N ALA A 41 -15.64 14.41 -22.62
CA ALA A 41 -15.73 14.27 -21.17
C ALA A 41 -14.89 13.11 -20.65
N VAL A 42 -14.97 11.92 -21.26
CA VAL A 42 -14.16 10.75 -20.87
C VAL A 42 -12.67 11.03 -21.07
N PHE A 43 -12.28 11.63 -22.19
CA PHE A 43 -10.90 12.03 -22.44
C PHE A 43 -10.42 13.12 -21.46
N GLY A 44 -11.28 14.08 -21.13
CA GLY A 44 -11.01 15.11 -20.12
C GLY A 44 -10.78 14.53 -18.73
N ILE A 45 -11.60 13.55 -18.31
CA ILE A 45 -11.40 12.79 -17.06
C ILE A 45 -10.05 12.06 -17.10
N PHE A 46 -9.73 11.39 -18.21
CA PHE A 46 -8.45 10.70 -18.35
C PHE A 46 -7.26 11.66 -18.24
N LEU A 47 -7.31 12.80 -18.92
CA LEU A 47 -6.28 13.83 -18.85
C LEU A 47 -6.14 14.39 -17.43
N PHE A 48 -7.26 14.63 -16.75
CA PHE A 48 -7.27 15.07 -15.36
C PHE A 48 -6.58 14.06 -14.44
N ILE A 49 -6.94 12.78 -14.54
CA ILE A 49 -6.31 11.70 -13.76
C ILE A 49 -4.80 11.66 -14.06
N LEU A 50 -4.40 11.77 -15.33
CA LEU A 50 -2.98 11.76 -15.72
C LEU A 50 -2.20 12.92 -15.08
N VAL A 51 -2.76 14.14 -15.09
CA VAL A 51 -2.16 15.32 -14.45
C VAL A 51 -2.00 15.11 -12.93
N GLN A 52 -2.95 14.45 -12.27
CA GLN A 52 -2.82 14.15 -10.84
C GLN A 52 -1.70 13.16 -10.52
N ILE A 53 -1.37 12.26 -11.46
CA ILE A 53 -0.41 11.17 -11.26
C ILE A 53 1.04 11.59 -11.56
N ILE A 54 1.27 12.45 -12.56
CA ILE A 54 2.64 12.83 -13.00
C ILE A 54 3.58 13.19 -11.84
N PRO A 55 3.18 14.00 -10.83
CA PRO A 55 4.06 14.36 -9.72
C PRO A 55 4.59 13.18 -8.88
N LEU A 56 3.90 12.04 -8.86
CA LEU A 56 4.34 10.85 -8.12
C LEU A 56 5.65 10.23 -8.67
N PHE A 57 5.99 10.53 -9.92
CA PHE A 57 7.14 9.97 -10.61
C PHE A 57 8.26 11.00 -10.84
N GLN A 58 8.07 12.22 -10.33
CA GLN A 58 9.10 13.24 -10.40
C GLN A 58 10.18 13.00 -9.35
N ARG A 59 11.42 13.33 -9.71
CA ARG A 59 12.57 13.35 -8.79
C ARG A 59 12.57 14.62 -7.95
N ALA A 60 13.36 14.63 -6.88
CA ALA A 60 13.55 15.82 -6.07
C ALA A 60 14.21 16.93 -6.88
N GLN A 61 13.71 18.15 -6.74
CA GLN A 61 14.33 19.36 -7.29
C GLN A 61 15.10 20.05 -6.18
N VAL A 62 16.40 20.24 -6.41
CA VAL A 62 17.30 20.88 -5.43
C VAL A 62 18.00 22.05 -6.10
N GLU A 63 17.75 23.26 -5.59
CA GLU A 63 18.24 24.52 -6.15
C GLU A 63 19.05 25.27 -5.10
N GLU A 64 20.25 25.74 -5.46
CA GLU A 64 21.08 26.54 -4.57
C GLU A 64 20.50 27.95 -4.46
N LEU A 65 20.28 28.41 -3.23
CA LEU A 65 19.69 29.72 -2.98
C LEU A 65 20.73 30.77 -2.61
N LYS A 66 21.64 30.42 -1.69
CA LYS A 66 22.59 31.36 -1.12
C LYS A 66 23.80 30.61 -0.57
N THR A 67 24.96 31.28 -0.61
CA THR A 67 26.19 30.86 0.03
C THR A 67 26.60 31.91 1.06
N ILE A 68 27.04 31.49 2.24
CA ILE A 68 27.47 32.37 3.33
C ILE A 68 28.85 31.93 3.78
N ALA A 69 29.86 32.80 3.64
CA ALA A 69 31.19 32.53 4.14
C ALA A 69 31.23 32.69 5.67
N LEU A 70 31.69 31.66 6.37
CA LEU A 70 31.91 31.69 7.81
C LEU A 70 33.38 32.01 8.11
N LYS A 71 33.69 32.19 9.40
CA LYS A 71 35.08 32.36 9.80
C LYS A 71 35.82 31.03 9.61
N PRO A 72 37.03 31.01 9.04
CA PRO A 72 37.83 29.79 8.97
C PRO A 72 38.08 29.25 10.37
N ALA A 73 37.48 28.10 10.68
CA ALA A 73 37.56 27.42 11.97
C ALA A 73 37.17 25.96 11.80
N ASP A 74 37.56 25.13 12.77
CA ASP A 74 37.08 23.75 12.84
C ASP A 74 35.68 23.73 13.44
N TYR A 75 34.69 23.36 12.62
CA TYR A 75 33.30 23.24 13.02
C TYR A 75 33.02 21.78 13.43
N LEU A 76 32.50 21.59 14.65
CA LEU A 76 32.17 20.27 15.20
C LEU A 76 30.75 19.83 14.88
N GLN A 77 29.81 20.78 14.76
CA GLN A 77 28.40 20.46 14.55
C GLN A 77 27.65 21.59 13.84
N LEU A 78 26.93 21.24 12.79
CA LEU A 78 25.94 22.07 12.12
C LEU A 78 24.54 21.70 12.64
N GLY A 79 23.73 22.71 12.96
CA GLY A 79 22.35 22.52 13.35
C GLY A 79 21.43 23.56 12.74
N ILE A 80 20.13 23.30 12.80
CA ILE A 80 19.14 24.17 12.14
C ILE A 80 17.84 24.19 12.92
N ASP A 81 17.20 25.36 12.96
CA ASP A 81 15.89 25.53 13.58
C ASP A 81 14.77 24.88 12.75
N GLU A 82 13.58 24.76 13.34
CA GLU A 82 12.41 24.14 12.72
C GLU A 82 12.00 24.81 11.39
N TRP A 83 12.25 26.12 11.25
CA TRP A 83 11.84 26.92 10.09
C TRP A 83 12.99 27.15 9.11
N SER A 84 14.19 26.67 9.44
CA SER A 84 15.40 26.84 8.63
C SER A 84 15.73 28.32 8.34
N GLU A 85 15.46 29.17 9.32
CA GLU A 85 15.68 30.62 9.27
C GLU A 85 17.02 31.02 9.91
N LEU A 86 17.45 30.30 10.96
CA LEU A 86 18.63 30.61 11.77
C LEU A 86 19.46 29.35 12.08
N PRO A 87 20.15 28.75 11.09
CA PRO A 87 21.15 27.71 11.33
C PRO A 87 22.22 28.15 12.34
N PHE A 88 22.82 27.17 13.03
CA PHE A 88 23.99 27.40 13.86
C PHE A 88 25.14 26.48 13.49
N ALA A 89 26.37 26.95 13.69
CA ALA A 89 27.57 26.15 13.54
C ALA A 89 28.41 26.25 14.83
N LEU A 90 28.64 25.12 15.49
CA LEU A 90 29.44 25.03 16.71
C LEU A 90 30.91 24.78 16.33
N ARG A 91 31.80 25.62 16.85
CA ARG A 91 33.25 25.55 16.65
C ARG A 91 33.93 24.73 17.74
N ALA A 92 35.12 24.22 17.45
CA ALA A 92 35.93 23.45 18.41
C ALA A 92 36.37 24.25 19.65
N ASP A 93 36.43 25.58 19.57
CA ASP A 93 36.70 26.46 20.72
C ASP A 93 35.46 26.68 21.62
N GLY A 94 34.32 26.07 21.27
CA GLY A 94 33.06 26.16 22.00
C GLY A 94 32.22 27.40 21.67
N ALA A 95 32.59 28.17 20.67
CA ALA A 95 31.77 29.25 20.14
C ALA A 95 30.68 28.72 19.20
N VAL A 96 29.43 29.15 19.38
CA VAL A 96 28.30 28.82 18.49
C VAL A 96 27.97 30.04 17.64
N ASP A 97 28.15 29.92 16.34
CA ASP A 97 27.82 30.96 15.37
C ASP A 97 26.36 30.76 14.88
N PHE A 98 25.45 31.66 15.25
CA PHE A 98 24.10 31.73 14.70
C PHE A 98 24.08 32.56 13.42
N ILE A 99 23.55 31.98 12.35
CA ILE A 99 23.67 32.48 10.99
C ILE A 99 22.28 32.87 10.50
N ASP A 100 22.01 34.17 10.35
CA ASP A 100 20.72 34.64 9.85
C ASP A 100 20.65 34.54 8.32
N VAL A 101 19.85 33.59 7.84
CA VAL A 101 19.69 33.34 6.40
C VAL A 101 18.59 34.23 5.81
N VAL A 102 17.68 34.75 6.63
CA VAL A 102 16.49 35.50 6.20
C VAL A 102 16.67 37.01 6.31
N GLY A 103 17.15 37.49 7.45
CA GLY A 103 17.17 38.91 7.82
C GLY A 103 18.47 39.64 7.50
N GLU A 104 19.43 38.99 6.84
CA GLU A 104 20.77 39.54 6.50
C GLU A 104 21.55 40.13 7.68
N ARG A 105 21.24 39.70 8.92
CA ARG A 105 22.01 40.12 10.10
C ARG A 105 23.42 39.51 10.09
N ALA A 106 24.34 40.22 10.74
CA ALA A 106 25.67 39.68 11.01
C ALA A 106 25.58 38.41 11.86
N ILE A 107 26.53 37.49 11.67
CA ILE A 107 26.63 36.25 12.43
C ILE A 107 26.78 36.58 13.93
N GLU A 108 25.88 36.04 14.75
CA GLU A 108 25.87 36.22 16.19
C GLU A 108 26.60 35.04 16.86
N THR A 109 27.73 35.31 17.52
CA THR A 109 28.51 34.28 18.19
C THR A 109 28.19 34.23 19.68
N VAL A 110 27.75 33.07 20.17
CA VAL A 110 27.46 32.82 21.59
C VAL A 110 28.38 31.72 22.13
N PRO A 111 29.19 31.98 23.18
CA PRO A 111 30.07 30.95 23.74
C PRO A 111 29.28 29.96 24.61
N LEU A 112 29.69 28.69 24.57
CA LEU A 112 29.21 27.69 25.52
C LEU A 112 29.69 28.02 26.95
N PRO A 113 28.79 28.08 27.96
CA PRO A 113 29.14 28.57 29.29
C PRO A 113 30.31 27.85 29.99
N PHE A 114 30.50 26.56 29.71
CA PHE A 114 31.54 25.74 30.33
C PHE A 114 32.77 25.49 29.42
N ALA A 115 32.70 25.87 28.14
CA ALA A 115 33.74 25.51 27.17
C ALA A 115 35.11 26.11 27.49
N ALA A 116 35.15 27.34 28.01
CA ALA A 116 36.41 27.99 28.39
C ALA A 116 37.15 27.27 29.54
N GLN A 117 36.42 26.54 30.39
CA GLN A 117 36.99 25.85 31.56
C GLN A 117 37.26 24.36 31.28
N HIS A 118 36.38 23.71 30.52
CA HIS A 118 36.39 22.25 30.34
C HIS A 118 36.73 21.80 28.91
N GLY A 119 36.79 22.74 27.95
CA GLY A 119 36.94 22.44 26.52
C GLY A 119 35.72 21.74 25.91
N VAL A 120 35.70 21.65 24.59
CA VAL A 120 34.72 20.87 23.82
C VAL A 120 35.48 19.83 23.03
N ALA A 121 35.14 18.56 23.21
CA ALA A 121 35.84 17.43 22.58
C ALA A 121 34.96 16.65 21.61
N ALA A 122 33.68 16.44 21.95
CA ALA A 122 32.72 15.74 21.11
C ALA A 122 31.33 16.36 21.20
N VAL A 123 30.54 16.21 20.14
CA VAL A 123 29.19 16.75 20.07
C VAL A 123 28.28 15.76 19.37
N ASP A 124 27.06 15.64 19.87
CA ASP A 124 25.94 14.99 19.18
C ASP A 124 24.72 15.92 19.23
N TYR A 125 23.94 15.95 18.15
CA TYR A 125 22.85 16.90 18.00
C TYR A 125 21.54 16.20 17.66
N SER A 126 20.57 16.34 18.56
CA SER A 126 19.19 15.95 18.31
C SER A 126 18.42 17.16 17.75
N GLN A 127 18.19 17.14 16.44
CA GLN A 127 17.40 18.17 15.76
C GLN A 127 15.94 18.25 16.23
N PRO A 128 15.20 17.13 16.45
CA PRO A 128 13.84 17.20 16.97
C PRO A 128 13.74 17.85 18.36
N ALA A 129 14.72 17.57 19.23
CA ALA A 129 14.78 18.14 20.58
C ALA A 129 15.47 19.52 20.63
N GLN A 130 16.09 19.96 19.53
CA GLN A 130 16.97 21.13 19.46
C GLN A 130 18.01 21.13 20.61
N ARG A 131 18.65 19.99 20.82
CA ARG A 131 19.55 19.75 21.96
C ARG A 131 20.88 19.18 21.51
N LEU A 132 21.95 19.74 22.05
CA LEU A 132 23.32 19.28 21.90
C LEU A 132 23.73 18.47 23.13
N ALA A 133 24.25 17.26 22.93
CA ALA A 133 25.05 16.58 23.93
C ALA A 133 26.52 16.92 23.69
N VAL A 134 27.13 17.65 24.62
CA VAL A 134 28.50 18.15 24.47
C VAL A 134 29.40 17.43 25.46
N GLY A 135 30.34 16.65 24.94
CA GLY A 135 31.42 16.02 25.71
C GLY A 135 32.60 16.97 25.87
N THR A 136 33.17 17.02 27.07
CA THR A 136 34.27 17.92 27.42
C THR A 136 35.63 17.21 27.34
N ALA A 137 36.71 18.00 27.35
CA ALA A 137 38.07 17.49 27.30
C ALA A 137 38.53 16.85 28.63
N ASP A 138 37.78 17.04 29.72
CA ASP A 138 38.06 16.50 31.05
C ASP A 138 37.19 15.29 31.46
N GLY A 139 36.44 14.68 30.52
CA GLY A 139 35.68 13.46 30.76
C GLY A 139 34.29 13.67 31.37
N LYS A 140 33.65 14.79 31.03
CA LYS A 140 32.27 15.11 31.42
C LYS A 140 31.41 15.34 30.19
N PHE A 141 30.10 15.45 30.38
CA PHE A 141 29.20 15.94 29.35
C PHE A 141 28.13 16.86 29.92
N SER A 142 27.59 17.74 29.08
CA SER A 142 26.42 18.56 29.38
C SER A 142 25.42 18.52 28.24
N LEU A 143 24.14 18.58 28.60
CA LEU A 143 23.04 18.74 27.66
C LEU A 143 22.76 20.23 27.49
N VAL A 144 22.89 20.75 26.28
CA VAL A 144 22.72 22.16 25.95
C VAL A 144 21.52 22.31 25.03
N ASP A 145 20.46 22.95 25.54
CA ASP A 145 19.29 23.28 24.72
C ASP A 145 19.60 24.51 23.85
N VAL A 146 19.34 24.40 22.55
CA VAL A 146 19.37 25.50 21.59
C VAL A 146 17.97 26.10 21.52
N VAL A 147 17.79 27.27 22.14
CA VAL A 147 16.48 27.90 22.30
C VAL A 147 16.34 29.05 21.30
N TYR A 148 15.45 28.87 20.33
CA TYR A 148 15.06 29.90 19.38
C TYR A 148 13.87 30.70 19.91
N ARG A 149 14.02 32.02 19.98
CA ARG A 149 12.94 32.93 20.39
C ARG A 149 12.62 33.90 19.27
N PRO A 150 11.37 33.92 18.77
CA PRO A 150 10.95 34.98 17.86
C PRO A 150 10.83 36.31 18.63
N SER A 151 11.40 37.36 18.06
CA SER A 151 11.20 38.75 18.44
C SER A 151 10.53 39.51 17.29
N PHE A 152 9.71 40.50 17.62
CA PHE A 152 9.08 41.37 16.63
C PHE A 152 9.62 42.78 16.82
N ALA A 153 10.17 43.36 15.76
CA ALA A 153 10.58 44.75 15.76
C ALA A 153 9.33 45.67 15.72
N ALA A 154 9.52 46.95 16.02
CA ALA A 154 8.43 47.93 16.08
C ALA A 154 7.70 48.15 14.74
N ASP A 155 8.33 47.77 13.62
CA ASP A 155 7.77 47.77 12.26
C ASP A 155 6.99 46.49 11.92
N GLY A 156 6.90 45.54 12.84
CA GLY A 156 6.22 44.26 12.67
C GLY A 156 7.06 43.16 12.02
N THR A 157 8.33 43.41 11.70
CA THR A 157 9.23 42.37 11.17
C THR A 157 9.56 41.32 12.24
N ARG A 158 9.34 40.04 11.92
CA ARG A 158 9.67 38.89 12.78
C ARG A 158 11.14 38.54 12.58
N THR A 159 11.89 38.46 13.67
CA THR A 159 13.27 37.96 13.71
C THR A 159 13.36 36.82 14.72
N VAL A 160 14.31 35.90 14.52
CA VAL A 160 14.53 34.79 15.45
C VAL A 160 15.91 34.95 16.08
N ASN A 161 16.00 34.87 17.40
CA ASN A 161 17.27 34.92 18.13
C ASN A 161 17.55 33.55 18.75
N GLY A 162 18.77 33.06 18.57
CA GLY A 162 19.26 31.84 19.19
C GLY A 162 19.87 32.12 20.56
N SER A 163 19.64 31.23 21.52
CA SER A 163 20.30 31.29 22.83
C SER A 163 20.59 29.88 23.33
N LEU A 164 21.63 29.73 24.14
CA LEU A 164 22.06 28.44 24.66
C LEU A 164 21.69 28.31 26.13
N LYS A 165 21.10 27.18 26.52
CA LYS A 165 20.83 26.84 27.92
C LYS A 165 21.54 25.55 28.27
N ALA A 166 22.71 25.68 28.90
CA ALA A 166 23.50 24.55 29.36
C ALA A 166 22.91 23.93 30.65
N GLY A 167 22.81 22.60 30.65
CA GLY A 167 22.52 21.79 31.82
C GLY A 167 23.74 21.60 32.72
N PRO A 168 23.59 20.85 33.83
CA PRO A 168 24.72 20.51 34.68
C PRO A 168 25.75 19.64 33.94
N LEU A 169 27.02 19.75 34.32
CA LEU A 169 28.06 18.82 33.89
C LEU A 169 27.90 17.49 34.65
N ILE A 170 27.92 16.39 33.92
CA ILE A 170 27.77 15.03 34.42
C ILE A 170 29.03 14.25 34.03
N ASP A 171 29.62 13.53 34.97
CA ASP A 171 30.81 12.70 34.69
C ASP A 171 30.42 11.50 33.81
N ILE A 172 31.25 11.17 32.82
CA ILE A 172 31.07 10.00 31.96
C ILE A 172 32.41 9.31 31.71
N GLY A 173 32.46 8.00 31.97
CA GLY A 173 33.69 7.22 31.90
C GLY A 173 34.75 7.64 32.92
N ARG A 174 36.02 7.70 32.52
CA ARG A 174 37.14 8.06 33.39
C ARG A 174 37.36 9.57 33.42
N ALA A 175 37.45 10.12 34.63
CA ALA A 175 37.71 11.54 34.85
C ALA A 175 39.10 11.95 34.33
N GLY A 176 39.18 13.14 33.71
CA GLY A 176 40.41 13.71 33.16
C GLY A 176 40.81 13.18 31.78
N VAL A 177 40.03 12.26 31.19
CA VAL A 177 40.25 11.74 29.84
C VAL A 177 39.24 12.39 28.87
N PRO A 178 39.67 12.96 27.74
CA PRO A 178 38.76 13.59 26.78
C PRO A 178 37.70 12.64 26.23
N VAL A 179 36.47 13.14 26.06
CA VAL A 179 35.39 12.42 25.36
C VAL A 179 35.63 12.52 23.85
N GLU A 180 35.93 11.41 23.17
CA GLU A 180 36.19 11.40 21.71
C GLU A 180 34.90 11.41 20.88
N ALA A 181 33.86 10.73 21.35
CA ALA A 181 32.54 10.73 20.74
C ALA A 181 31.49 10.60 21.84
N ILE A 182 30.33 11.22 21.61
CA ILE A 182 29.18 11.16 22.51
C ILE A 182 27.92 10.86 21.70
N GLY A 183 26.96 10.19 22.31
CA GLY A 183 25.62 10.01 21.79
C GLY A 183 24.61 10.11 22.91
N TYR A 184 23.45 10.71 22.64
CA TYR A 184 22.43 10.93 23.64
C TYR A 184 21.03 10.65 23.10
N ALA A 185 20.22 9.95 23.90
CA ALA A 185 18.82 9.68 23.60
C ALA A 185 17.90 9.96 24.80
N ASP A 186 16.66 10.34 24.49
CA ASP A 186 15.62 10.66 25.46
C ASP A 186 14.30 9.95 25.11
N GLY A 187 14.13 8.72 25.58
CA GLY A 187 12.91 7.93 25.44
C GLY A 187 11.79 8.36 26.39
N GLY A 188 11.86 9.57 26.97
CA GLY A 188 10.89 10.13 27.90
C GLY A 188 10.98 9.56 29.31
N SER A 189 10.75 8.26 29.48
CA SER A 189 10.87 7.56 30.78
C SER A 189 12.31 7.20 31.13
N ARG A 190 13.15 7.03 30.11
CA ARG A 190 14.57 6.71 30.20
C ARG A 190 15.37 7.69 29.37
N LYS A 191 16.60 7.95 29.82
CA LYS A 191 17.55 8.80 29.13
C LYS A 191 18.90 8.11 29.19
N LEU A 192 19.62 8.11 28.07
CA LEU A 192 20.87 7.36 27.92
C LEU A 192 21.90 8.27 27.26
N ALA A 193 23.05 8.41 27.89
CA ALA A 193 24.24 9.01 27.30
C ALA A 193 25.31 7.94 27.15
N VAL A 194 26.00 7.92 26.02
CA VAL A 194 27.09 6.99 25.73
C VAL A 194 28.28 7.80 25.23
N ALA A 195 29.48 7.49 25.71
CA ALA A 195 30.70 8.16 25.29
C ALA A 195 31.84 7.17 25.09
N SER A 196 32.70 7.46 24.13
CA SER A 196 33.97 6.75 23.94
C SER A 196 35.15 7.60 24.40
N GLN A 197 36.14 6.96 25.02
CA GLN A 197 37.36 7.61 25.51
C GLN A 197 38.58 6.77 25.13
N MET A 198 39.68 7.43 24.74
CA MET A 198 40.97 6.78 24.49
C MET A 198 41.74 6.62 25.80
N ILE A 199 41.92 5.38 26.24
CA ILE A 199 42.56 5.05 27.51
C ILE A 199 43.62 3.98 27.26
N ASP A 200 44.87 4.26 27.62
CA ASP A 200 46.02 3.34 27.45
C ASP A 200 46.15 2.78 26.02
N GLY A 201 45.81 3.58 25.01
CA GLY A 201 45.86 3.21 23.58
C GLY A 201 44.70 2.33 23.10
N ARG A 202 43.64 2.16 23.91
CA ARG A 202 42.39 1.47 23.54
C ARG A 202 41.22 2.42 23.71
N ARG A 203 40.26 2.36 22.78
CA ARG A 203 38.98 3.07 22.95
C ARG A 203 38.04 2.26 23.84
N GLU A 204 37.77 2.79 25.03
CA GLU A 204 36.75 2.28 25.95
C GLU A 204 35.39 2.95 25.66
N LEU A 205 34.30 2.24 25.95
CA LEU A 205 32.92 2.72 25.75
C LEU A 205 32.16 2.70 27.07
N HIS A 206 31.72 3.87 27.51
CA HIS A 206 31.03 4.09 28.77
C HIS A 206 29.62 4.61 28.53
N ALA A 207 28.65 4.13 29.31
CA ALA A 207 27.27 4.58 29.21
C ALA A 207 26.71 4.98 30.58
N VAL A 208 25.81 5.96 30.58
CA VAL A 208 25.17 6.48 31.78
C VAL A 208 23.67 6.57 31.52
N THR A 209 22.89 5.90 32.37
CA THR A 209 21.44 6.10 32.41
C THR A 209 21.12 7.26 33.34
N LEU A 210 20.18 8.11 32.91
CA LEU A 210 19.82 9.31 33.66
C LEU A 210 18.36 9.22 34.12
N ALA A 211 18.13 9.57 35.38
CA ALA A 211 16.80 9.73 35.95
C ALA A 211 16.42 11.21 36.01
N GLN A 212 15.15 11.52 35.77
CA GLN A 212 14.61 12.86 35.94
C GLN A 212 13.41 12.82 36.88
N LYS A 213 13.58 13.34 38.10
CA LYS A 213 12.47 13.44 39.06
C LYS A 213 11.50 14.54 38.60
N ARG A 214 10.26 14.18 38.26
CA ARG A 214 9.21 15.17 37.98
C ARG A 214 8.73 15.78 39.31
N THR A 215 8.63 17.11 39.34
CA THR A 215 8.08 17.86 40.47
C THR A 215 6.73 18.45 40.08
N LEU A 216 5.91 18.86 41.05
CA LEU A 216 4.63 19.53 40.80
C LEU A 216 4.77 20.84 40.01
N LEU A 217 5.96 21.46 40.00
CA LEU A 217 6.29 22.70 39.28
C LEU A 217 6.97 22.46 37.91
N GLY A 218 7.11 21.20 37.48
CA GLY A 218 7.71 20.84 36.19
C GLY A 218 8.82 19.80 36.30
N ALA A 219 9.57 19.63 35.20
CA ALA A 219 10.65 18.66 35.11
C ALA A 219 11.81 19.05 36.06
N GLY A 220 12.13 18.16 37.02
CA GLY A 220 13.20 18.40 37.98
C GLY A 220 14.59 18.17 37.38
N ARG A 221 15.62 18.25 38.25
CA ARG A 221 17.02 18.05 37.86
C ARG A 221 17.24 16.62 37.36
N ILE A 222 18.03 16.52 36.29
CA ILE A 222 18.56 15.26 35.79
C ILE A 222 19.68 14.81 36.74
N SER A 223 19.66 13.54 37.14
CA SER A 223 20.70 12.91 37.94
C SER A 223 21.11 11.58 37.32
N VAL A 224 22.35 11.17 37.56
CA VAL A 224 22.82 9.83 37.19
C VAL A 224 22.03 8.78 37.96
N ASP A 225 21.51 7.79 37.25
CA ASP A 225 20.86 6.61 37.81
C ASP A 225 21.86 5.46 37.92
N ARG A 226 22.48 5.08 36.79
CA ARG A 226 23.50 4.03 36.74
C ARG A 226 24.58 4.35 35.70
N THR A 227 25.79 3.86 35.95
CA THR A 227 26.92 3.91 35.02
C THR A 227 27.28 2.49 34.58
N HIS A 228 27.58 2.31 33.30
CA HIS A 228 27.91 1.05 32.67
C HIS A 228 29.23 1.16 31.92
N ASP A 229 30.07 0.14 32.05
CA ASP A 229 31.22 -0.08 31.16
C ASP A 229 30.82 -1.10 30.09
N LEU A 230 30.66 -0.63 28.86
CA LEU A 230 30.26 -1.45 27.72
C LEU A 230 31.47 -2.10 27.04
N THR A 231 32.69 -1.69 27.37
CA THR A 231 33.93 -2.13 26.73
C THR A 231 34.09 -3.65 26.81
N ALA A 232 33.79 -4.24 27.96
CA ALA A 232 33.87 -5.68 28.17
C ALA A 232 32.86 -6.47 27.33
N LEU A 233 31.65 -5.93 27.14
CA LEU A 233 30.59 -6.55 26.32
C LEU A 233 30.92 -6.50 24.81
N VAL A 234 31.56 -5.41 24.37
CA VAL A 234 32.02 -5.26 22.98
C VAL A 234 33.25 -6.14 22.71
N GLY A 235 34.15 -6.31 23.69
CA GLY A 235 35.30 -7.21 23.59
C GLY A 235 36.32 -6.86 22.48
N ALA A 236 36.23 -5.67 21.89
CA ALA A 236 37.08 -5.16 20.82
C ALA A 236 37.14 -3.63 20.87
N SER A 237 38.13 -3.03 20.17
CA SER A 237 38.24 -1.56 20.06
C SER A 237 37.03 -0.98 19.33
N VAL A 238 36.41 0.03 19.92
CA VAL A 238 35.22 0.71 19.38
C VAL A 238 35.64 1.78 18.39
N GLU A 239 35.07 1.77 17.18
CA GLU A 239 35.27 2.83 16.19
C GLU A 239 34.13 3.84 16.18
N LYS A 240 32.88 3.35 16.20
CA LYS A 240 31.68 4.18 16.13
C LYS A 240 30.57 3.54 16.95
N PHE A 241 29.60 4.35 17.37
CA PHE A 241 28.39 3.83 17.99
C PHE A 241 27.18 4.70 17.64
N LEU A 242 25.99 4.13 17.85
CA LEU A 242 24.71 4.79 17.77
C LEU A 242 23.90 4.49 19.02
N VAL A 243 23.19 5.49 19.51
CA VAL A 243 22.22 5.36 20.61
C VAL A 243 20.83 5.50 19.99
N ALA A 244 19.93 4.55 20.26
CA ALA A 244 18.55 4.66 19.77
C ALA A 244 17.76 5.67 20.61
N ASP A 245 16.87 6.45 19.98
CA ASP A 245 16.04 7.51 20.57
C ASP A 245 15.19 7.03 21.75
N GLN A 246 14.79 5.75 21.75
CA GLN A 246 14.07 5.11 22.85
C GLN A 246 14.94 4.92 24.12
N ALA A 247 16.24 5.23 24.04
CA ALA A 247 17.22 5.13 25.12
C ALA A 247 17.32 3.71 25.73
N ASP A 248 17.11 2.68 24.90
CA ASP A 248 17.09 1.26 25.31
C ASP A 248 18.17 0.41 24.64
N SER A 249 18.91 0.96 23.68
CA SER A 249 19.89 0.20 22.93
C SER A 249 21.03 1.04 22.36
N VAL A 250 22.16 0.36 22.14
CA VAL A 250 23.38 0.93 21.58
C VAL A 250 23.90 -0.02 20.51
N LEU A 251 24.13 0.48 19.30
CA LEU A 251 24.78 -0.26 18.22
C LEU A 251 26.24 0.19 18.11
N VAL A 252 27.18 -0.74 18.16
CA VAL A 252 28.62 -0.43 18.19
C VAL A 252 29.30 -1.04 16.96
N ALA A 253 30.07 -0.25 16.22
CA ALA A 253 30.99 -0.73 15.20
C ALA A 253 32.41 -0.85 15.78
N THR A 254 33.02 -2.00 15.58
CA THR A 254 34.38 -2.30 16.04
C THR A 254 35.41 -2.05 14.95
N ALA A 255 36.67 -1.88 15.34
CA ALA A 255 37.79 -1.74 14.39
C ALA A 255 37.97 -2.95 13.45
N ALA A 256 37.47 -4.13 13.86
CA ALA A 256 37.47 -5.33 13.05
C ALA A 256 36.33 -5.37 12.00
N GLY A 257 35.44 -4.36 11.99
CA GLY A 257 34.28 -4.30 11.10
C GLY A 257 33.03 -5.03 11.60
N ASP A 258 33.07 -5.63 12.79
CA ASP A 258 31.90 -6.24 13.43
C ASP A 258 30.99 -5.17 14.03
N LEU A 259 29.68 -5.38 13.92
CA LEU A 259 28.63 -4.66 14.60
C LEU A 259 28.14 -5.46 15.81
N VAL A 260 28.05 -4.80 16.96
CA VAL A 260 27.56 -5.36 18.22
C VAL A 260 26.33 -4.57 18.66
N TYR A 261 25.18 -5.24 18.71
CA TYR A 261 23.92 -4.67 19.16
C TYR A 261 23.71 -4.98 20.64
N LEU A 262 23.79 -3.94 21.47
CA LEU A 262 23.60 -3.98 22.91
C LEU A 262 22.20 -3.47 23.25
N PHE A 263 21.50 -4.17 24.14
CA PHE A 263 20.18 -3.77 24.61
C PHE A 263 20.14 -3.69 26.13
N LEU A 264 19.45 -2.70 26.66
CA LEU A 264 19.27 -2.47 28.07
C LEU A 264 18.08 -3.29 28.59
N ASP A 265 18.38 -4.42 29.23
CA ASP A 265 17.39 -5.31 29.83
C ASP A 265 17.54 -5.36 31.36
N GLY A 266 16.45 -5.17 32.09
CA GLY A 266 16.48 -5.12 33.57
C GLY A 266 17.42 -4.04 34.16
N GLY A 267 17.81 -3.05 33.37
CA GLY A 267 18.77 -2.01 33.76
C GLY A 267 20.25 -2.39 33.58
N GLU A 268 20.57 -3.51 32.92
CA GLU A 268 21.93 -3.87 32.49
C GLU A 268 21.98 -4.07 30.97
N PHE A 269 23.15 -3.83 30.37
CA PHE A 269 23.32 -4.06 28.94
C PHE A 269 23.66 -5.52 28.64
N VAL A 270 22.99 -6.09 27.65
CA VAL A 270 23.25 -7.44 27.12
C VAL A 270 23.53 -7.39 25.63
N VAL A 271 24.42 -8.27 25.15
CA VAL A 271 24.67 -8.42 23.71
C VAL A 271 23.53 -9.24 23.10
N ARG A 272 22.68 -8.58 22.30
CA ARG A 272 21.60 -9.27 21.56
C ARG A 272 22.07 -9.86 20.24
N GLN A 273 23.00 -9.18 19.57
CA GLN A 273 23.47 -9.61 18.26
C GLN A 273 24.90 -9.17 18.01
N ARG A 274 25.67 -10.04 17.34
CA ARG A 274 26.94 -9.70 16.71
C ARG A 274 26.92 -10.17 15.27
N PHE A 275 27.27 -9.29 14.34
CA PHE A 275 27.32 -9.61 12.91
C PHE A 275 28.24 -8.63 12.19
N ARG A 276 28.58 -8.93 10.93
CA ARG A 276 29.46 -8.08 10.12
C ARG A 276 28.65 -7.39 9.02
N ALA A 277 28.76 -6.07 8.92
CA ALA A 277 28.02 -5.30 7.90
C ALA A 277 28.42 -5.75 6.47
N PHE A 278 29.70 -5.78 6.18
CA PHE A 278 30.20 -6.14 4.85
C PHE A 278 30.77 -7.56 4.83
N ALA A 279 29.97 -8.57 5.21
CA ALA A 279 30.43 -9.96 5.31
C ALA A 279 31.09 -10.52 4.03
N ASN A 280 30.68 -10.02 2.85
CA ASN A 280 31.27 -10.42 1.56
C ASN A 280 32.66 -9.79 1.30
N ARG A 281 33.12 -8.87 2.15
CA ARG A 281 34.39 -8.14 2.05
C ARG A 281 34.99 -7.94 3.45
N PRO A 282 35.73 -8.92 3.97
CA PRO A 282 36.32 -8.85 5.31
C PRO A 282 37.42 -7.77 5.46
N GLU A 283 37.80 -7.08 4.40
CA GLU A 283 38.72 -5.95 4.46
C GLU A 283 38.01 -4.58 4.54
N ALA A 284 36.70 -4.52 4.25
CA ALA A 284 35.96 -3.26 4.24
C ALA A 284 35.76 -2.70 5.66
N GLN A 285 36.12 -1.43 5.86
CA GLN A 285 35.91 -0.71 7.11
C GLN A 285 34.61 0.11 7.09
N VAL A 286 33.93 0.19 8.23
CA VAL A 286 32.70 0.99 8.39
C VAL A 286 33.08 2.45 8.64
N VAL A 287 32.94 3.29 7.61
CA VAL A 287 33.26 4.73 7.66
C VAL A 287 32.10 5.56 8.19
N LEU A 288 30.87 5.12 8.00
CA LEU A 288 29.69 5.81 8.51
C LEU A 288 28.66 4.82 9.05
N LEU A 289 28.04 5.19 10.17
CA LEU A 289 26.95 4.46 10.81
C LEU A 289 25.94 5.48 11.33
N ARG A 290 24.70 5.48 10.81
CA ARG A 290 23.63 6.42 11.20
C ARG A 290 22.24 5.80 11.10
N TYR A 291 21.33 6.17 12.00
CA TYR A 291 19.91 5.79 11.91
C TYR A 291 19.18 6.60 10.83
N VAL A 292 18.27 5.94 10.13
CA VAL A 292 17.19 6.59 9.39
C VAL A 292 16.10 6.95 10.40
N PHE A 293 15.32 7.99 10.09
CA PHE A 293 14.18 8.43 10.89
C PHE A 293 13.36 7.26 11.47
N GLY A 294 13.14 7.25 12.80
CA GLY A 294 12.40 6.22 13.52
C GLY A 294 13.25 5.08 14.11
N ASP A 295 14.56 5.07 13.88
CA ASP A 295 15.56 4.19 14.52
C ASP A 295 15.33 2.67 14.34
N VAL A 296 14.41 2.28 13.46
CA VAL A 296 14.19 0.88 13.10
C VAL A 296 15.22 0.41 12.08
N THR A 297 15.70 1.33 11.22
CA THR A 297 16.70 1.06 10.18
C THR A 297 17.93 1.93 10.38
N PHE A 298 19.12 1.33 10.32
CA PHE A 298 20.37 2.08 10.23
C PHE A 298 21.06 1.86 8.88
N VAL A 299 21.85 2.84 8.46
CA VAL A 299 22.71 2.81 7.29
C VAL A 299 24.16 2.63 7.74
N ALA A 300 24.82 1.63 7.18
CA ALA A 300 26.27 1.44 7.28
C ALA A 300 26.91 1.72 5.93
N VAL A 301 27.97 2.52 5.91
CA VAL A 301 28.73 2.86 4.70
C VAL A 301 30.17 2.39 4.83
N ALA A 302 30.68 1.76 3.78
CA ALA A 302 32.07 1.35 3.67
C ALA A 302 32.96 2.46 3.09
N ASP A 303 34.26 2.31 3.28
CA ASP A 303 35.32 3.13 2.69
C ASP A 303 35.29 3.27 1.16
N ASN A 304 34.72 2.32 0.45
CA ASN A 304 34.55 2.36 -1.01
C ASN A 304 33.25 3.06 -1.47
N GLY A 305 32.47 3.64 -0.54
CA GLY A 305 31.19 4.30 -0.84
C GLY A 305 29.98 3.36 -0.94
N GLU A 306 30.13 2.04 -0.70
CA GLU A 306 29.03 1.09 -0.62
C GLU A 306 28.19 1.34 0.63
N ALA A 307 26.88 1.53 0.48
CA ALA A 307 25.96 1.79 1.57
C ALA A 307 24.88 0.70 1.68
N ARG A 308 24.67 0.18 2.89
CA ARG A 308 23.70 -0.88 3.19
C ARG A 308 22.77 -0.46 4.33
N GLY A 309 21.50 -0.81 4.19
CA GLY A 309 20.49 -0.60 5.23
C GLY A 309 20.17 -1.90 5.97
N TYR A 310 20.12 -1.80 7.30
CA TYR A 310 19.78 -2.89 8.19
C TYR A 310 18.58 -2.49 9.02
N SER A 311 17.50 -3.26 8.92
CA SER A 311 16.26 -2.99 9.66
C SER A 311 16.05 -4.05 10.75
N LEU A 312 15.47 -3.63 11.87
CA LEU A 312 14.97 -4.55 12.89
C LEU A 312 13.74 -5.29 12.36
N TYR A 313 13.71 -6.61 12.53
CA TYR A 313 12.51 -7.44 12.38
C TYR A 313 12.46 -8.48 13.48
N PHE A 314 11.26 -9.01 13.73
CA PHE A 314 11.06 -10.08 14.70
C PHE A 314 11.54 -11.41 14.13
N ASP A 315 12.51 -12.04 14.78
CA ASP A 315 12.97 -13.38 14.47
C ASP A 315 12.11 -14.38 15.26
N PRO A 316 11.25 -15.17 14.59
CA PRO A 316 10.36 -16.10 15.27
C PRO A 316 11.08 -17.29 15.93
N GLU A 317 12.29 -17.64 15.48
CA GLU A 317 13.05 -18.75 16.07
C GLU A 317 13.69 -18.33 17.41
N LYS A 318 14.16 -17.08 17.48
CA LYS A 318 14.81 -16.52 18.68
C LYS A 318 13.85 -15.79 19.61
N GLY A 319 12.67 -15.40 19.13
CA GLY A 319 11.70 -14.64 19.91
C GLY A 319 12.13 -13.19 20.20
N GLU A 320 13.10 -12.67 19.45
CA GLU A 320 13.71 -11.35 19.67
C GLU A 320 13.71 -10.51 18.39
N ARG A 321 13.87 -9.18 18.53
CA ARG A 321 14.06 -8.28 17.39
C ARG A 321 15.54 -8.13 17.09
N LEU A 322 15.92 -8.51 15.87
CA LEU A 322 17.31 -8.50 15.40
C LEU A 322 17.43 -7.68 14.12
N PHE A 323 18.62 -7.14 13.89
CA PHE A 323 18.93 -6.45 12.65
C PHE A 323 19.28 -7.47 11.57
N GLY A 324 18.70 -7.31 10.39
CA GLY A 324 19.18 -8.00 9.19
C GLY A 324 19.30 -7.05 8.01
N HIS A 325 20.04 -7.49 7.01
CA HIS A 325 20.29 -6.71 5.80
C HIS A 325 19.01 -6.65 4.95
N THR A 326 18.42 -5.47 4.82
CA THR A 326 17.12 -5.27 4.16
C THR A 326 17.20 -4.37 2.92
N LYS A 327 18.20 -3.49 2.84
CA LYS A 327 18.36 -2.50 1.76
C LYS A 327 19.80 -2.47 1.26
N THR A 328 19.99 -2.26 -0.05
CA THR A 328 21.29 -1.97 -0.65
C THR A 328 21.19 -0.69 -1.47
N TYR A 329 21.79 0.38 -0.97
CA TYR A 329 21.74 1.67 -1.65
C TYR A 329 22.82 1.76 -2.73
N PRO A 330 22.58 2.52 -3.83
CA PRO A 330 23.60 2.76 -4.83
C PRO A 330 24.86 3.38 -4.20
N SER A 331 26.04 2.89 -4.58
CA SER A 331 27.33 3.35 -4.03
C SER A 331 27.69 4.74 -4.54
N LEU A 332 28.38 5.53 -3.72
CA LEU A 332 28.99 6.80 -4.12
C LEU A 332 30.38 6.57 -4.76
N PRO A 333 30.88 7.50 -5.58
CA PRO A 333 32.22 7.40 -6.19
C PRO A 333 33.37 7.43 -5.17
N ALA A 334 33.14 8.03 -4.01
CA ALA A 334 34.09 8.14 -2.90
C ALA A 334 33.42 7.66 -1.60
N ALA A 335 34.24 7.46 -0.55
CA ALA A 335 33.75 7.19 0.80
C ALA A 335 32.75 8.28 1.22
N ALA A 336 31.51 7.90 1.54
CA ALA A 336 30.52 8.85 2.02
C ALA A 336 30.73 9.07 3.52
N GLU A 337 31.43 10.15 3.86
CA GLU A 337 31.77 10.51 5.24
C GLU A 337 30.68 11.36 5.91
N VAL A 338 29.78 11.95 5.11
CA VAL A 338 28.75 12.88 5.59
C VAL A 338 27.37 12.28 5.41
N TYR A 339 26.54 12.39 6.46
CA TYR A 339 25.17 11.91 6.48
C TYR A 339 24.23 12.94 7.12
N ALA A 340 23.06 13.11 6.52
CA ALA A 340 21.96 13.87 7.10
C ALA A 340 20.63 13.16 6.87
N SER A 341 19.89 12.86 7.92
CA SER A 341 18.53 12.30 7.83
C SER A 341 17.47 13.38 7.93
N SER A 342 16.33 13.13 7.27
CA SER A 342 15.11 13.89 7.49
C SER A 342 14.49 13.50 8.82
N ILE A 343 13.86 14.45 9.52
CA ILE A 343 13.09 14.18 10.75
C ILE A 343 11.58 14.04 10.49
N ARG A 344 11.17 13.97 9.21
CA ARG A 344 9.77 13.86 8.80
C ARG A 344 9.44 12.63 7.97
N ASN A 345 10.44 12.07 7.32
CA ASN A 345 10.29 10.93 6.42
C ASN A 345 11.60 10.14 6.36
N LYS A 346 11.58 9.00 5.66
CA LYS A 346 12.72 8.08 5.58
C LYS A 346 13.78 8.51 4.55
N ALA A 347 13.84 9.80 4.20
CA ALA A 347 14.85 10.33 3.29
C ALA A 347 16.14 10.70 4.02
N PHE A 348 17.28 10.50 3.37
CA PHE A 348 18.58 10.92 3.88
C PHE A 348 19.54 11.27 2.75
N VAL A 349 20.54 12.09 3.07
CA VAL A 349 21.64 12.46 2.18
C VAL A 349 22.91 11.73 2.59
N LEU A 350 23.63 11.23 1.60
CA LEU A 350 25.01 10.80 1.70
C LEU A 350 25.88 11.75 0.87
N ALA A 351 27.01 12.19 1.42
CA ALA A 351 27.97 12.99 0.68
C ALA A 351 29.43 12.58 0.96
N GLY A 352 30.28 12.74 -0.04
CA GLY A 352 31.72 12.45 0.02
C GLY A 352 32.43 12.75 -1.30
N GLY A 353 33.68 13.23 -1.24
CA GLY A 353 34.49 13.57 -2.41
C GLY A 353 33.83 14.58 -3.35
N GLY A 354 33.19 15.60 -2.77
CA GLY A 354 32.39 16.61 -3.48
C GLY A 354 31.07 16.14 -4.11
N HIS A 355 30.72 14.86 -4.01
CA HIS A 355 29.43 14.34 -4.49
C HIS A 355 28.41 14.24 -3.36
N ALA A 356 27.15 14.57 -3.66
CA ALA A 356 26.03 14.39 -2.73
C ALA A 356 24.86 13.67 -3.40
N ARG A 357 24.19 12.79 -2.65
CA ARG A 357 23.04 12.01 -3.10
C ARG A 357 21.96 11.97 -2.02
N LEU A 358 20.74 12.31 -2.40
CA LEU A 358 19.52 12.16 -1.60
C LEU A 358 18.83 10.85 -1.98
N VAL A 359 18.56 10.00 -0.99
CA VAL A 359 17.96 8.67 -1.16
C VAL A 359 16.72 8.57 -0.28
N PHE A 360 15.68 7.91 -0.78
CA PHE A 360 14.54 7.50 0.05
C PHE A 360 14.73 6.04 0.51
N SER A 361 14.88 5.83 1.81
CA SER A 361 15.31 4.54 2.37
C SER A 361 14.36 3.38 2.01
N THR A 362 13.05 3.60 2.07
CA THR A 362 12.03 2.57 1.86
C THR A 362 12.10 1.94 0.48
N THR A 363 12.25 2.74 -0.58
CA THR A 363 12.27 2.24 -1.96
C THR A 363 13.69 2.06 -2.50
N GLU A 364 14.71 2.54 -1.78
CA GLU A 364 16.11 2.62 -2.21
C GLU A 364 16.28 3.54 -3.45
N ASP A 365 15.29 4.38 -3.73
CA ASP A 365 15.30 5.27 -4.88
C ASP A 365 16.19 6.48 -4.62
N VAL A 366 17.03 6.79 -5.61
CA VAL A 366 17.78 8.04 -5.64
C VAL A 366 16.85 9.18 -6.07
N ARG A 367 16.60 10.09 -5.13
CA ARG A 367 15.71 11.24 -5.32
C ARG A 367 16.43 12.40 -5.98
N TRP A 368 17.70 12.62 -5.65
CA TRP A 368 18.55 13.64 -6.25
C TRP A 368 20.03 13.25 -6.11
N GLU A 369 20.85 13.69 -7.06
CA GLU A 369 22.29 13.48 -7.05
C GLU A 369 22.97 14.63 -7.80
N LYS A 370 24.06 15.14 -7.26
CA LYS A 370 24.84 16.23 -7.86
C LYS A 370 26.30 16.17 -7.41
N ASP A 371 27.19 16.56 -8.31
CA ASP A 371 28.55 17.01 -7.97
C ASP A 371 28.47 18.47 -7.51
N LEU A 372 28.83 18.72 -6.26
CA LEU A 372 28.74 20.02 -5.62
C LEU A 372 29.90 20.94 -6.01
N GLY A 373 31.03 20.39 -6.46
CA GLY A 373 32.23 21.17 -6.79
C GLY A 373 33.02 21.69 -5.58
N PHE A 374 32.65 21.30 -4.36
CA PHE A 374 33.37 21.59 -3.12
C PHE A 374 33.32 20.38 -2.18
N GLU A 375 34.32 20.23 -1.31
CA GLU A 375 34.36 19.13 -0.33
C GLU A 375 33.42 19.41 0.84
N VAL A 376 32.48 18.49 1.07
CA VAL A 376 31.48 18.59 2.15
C VAL A 376 32.11 18.15 3.47
N ASP A 377 31.99 19.00 4.49
CA ASP A 377 32.34 18.68 5.87
C ASP A 377 31.13 18.17 6.64
N GLN A 378 30.00 18.88 6.57
CA GLN A 378 28.77 18.53 7.26
C GLN A 378 27.54 18.81 6.40
N ALA A 379 26.45 18.10 6.68
CA ALA A 379 25.17 18.30 6.03
C ALA A 379 24.04 18.26 7.05
N ILE A 380 22.96 19.00 6.79
CA ILE A 380 21.72 18.89 7.55
C ILE A 380 20.51 19.12 6.63
N ILE A 381 19.43 18.38 6.88
CA ILE A 381 18.14 18.56 6.23
C ILE A 381 17.25 19.42 7.13
N GLY A 382 16.61 20.44 6.57
CA GLY A 382 15.71 21.31 7.33
C GLY A 382 14.56 20.53 7.96
N GLY A 383 14.07 20.97 9.12
CA GLY A 383 13.05 20.24 9.89
C GLY A 383 11.71 20.04 9.17
N LYS A 384 11.51 20.74 8.04
CA LYS A 384 10.33 20.63 7.16
C LYS A 384 10.55 19.85 5.88
N TYR A 385 11.74 19.28 5.69
CA TYR A 385 12.12 18.59 4.46
C TYR A 385 12.02 19.50 3.21
N ASP A 386 12.32 20.79 3.39
CA ASP A 386 12.24 21.84 2.36
C ASP A 386 13.59 22.53 2.09
N ARG A 387 14.58 22.26 2.94
CA ARG A 387 15.96 22.77 2.86
C ARG A 387 16.98 21.66 2.97
N LEU A 388 18.09 21.87 2.28
CA LEU A 388 19.30 21.07 2.42
C LEU A 388 20.46 22.04 2.60
N VAL A 389 21.27 21.84 3.63
CA VAL A 389 22.37 22.73 3.96
C VAL A 389 23.65 21.94 4.03
N PHE A 390 24.68 22.42 3.36
CA PHE A 390 26.02 21.84 3.38
C PHE A 390 27.01 22.86 3.93
N LEU A 391 27.87 22.43 4.83
CA LEU A 391 29.05 23.18 5.23
C LEU A 391 30.25 22.58 4.49
N GLY A 392 30.92 23.39 3.68
CA GLY A 392 32.15 23.00 3.01
C GLY A 392 33.37 23.07 3.93
N ARG A 393 34.41 22.30 3.62
CA ARG A 393 35.71 22.38 4.33
C ARG A 393 36.42 23.73 4.15
N ASP A 394 35.95 24.54 3.21
CA ASP A 394 36.36 25.93 2.99
C ASP A 394 35.64 26.93 3.93
N ALA A 395 34.88 26.43 4.91
CA ALA A 395 34.05 27.21 5.82
C ALA A 395 32.95 28.02 5.10
N VAL A 396 32.48 27.57 3.94
CA VAL A 396 31.34 28.16 3.24
C VAL A 396 30.08 27.33 3.51
N LEU A 397 29.02 28.01 3.97
CA LEU A 397 27.71 27.41 4.14
C LEU A 397 26.90 27.56 2.85
N HIS A 398 26.55 26.44 2.22
CA HIS A 398 25.70 26.38 1.03
C HIS A 398 24.27 26.01 1.40
N PHE A 399 23.32 26.87 1.03
CA PHE A 399 21.92 26.72 1.38
C PHE A 399 21.08 26.39 0.14
N TYR A 400 20.46 25.21 0.14
CA TYR A 400 19.64 24.72 -0.97
C TYR A 400 18.17 24.65 -0.60
N ARG A 401 17.30 24.92 -1.57
CA ARG A 401 15.88 24.58 -1.53
C ARG A 401 15.70 23.14 -1.99
N LEU A 402 14.97 22.35 -1.22
CA LEU A 402 14.58 20.98 -1.53
C LEU A 402 13.07 20.95 -1.81
N GLN A 403 12.69 20.49 -3.00
CA GLN A 403 11.30 20.21 -3.36
C GLN A 403 11.17 18.75 -3.77
N ASP A 404 10.66 17.93 -2.85
CA ASP A 404 10.38 16.53 -3.08
C ASP A 404 9.06 16.17 -2.38
N PRO A 405 7.91 16.47 -3.00
CA PRO A 405 6.60 16.35 -2.34
C PRO A 405 6.14 14.90 -2.16
N HIS A 406 6.67 13.96 -2.92
CA HIS A 406 6.25 12.55 -2.94
C HIS A 406 7.46 11.59 -2.92
N PRO A 407 8.33 11.66 -1.90
CA PRO A 407 9.55 10.86 -1.84
C PRO A 407 9.27 9.36 -1.74
N GLU A 408 8.17 8.97 -1.10
CA GLU A 408 7.70 7.59 -0.94
C GLU A 408 7.04 6.99 -2.18
N ALA A 409 6.80 7.81 -3.21
CA ALA A 409 6.18 7.38 -4.45
C ALA A 409 7.21 6.96 -5.50
N GLY A 410 6.86 5.92 -6.25
CA GLY A 410 7.68 5.41 -7.35
C GLY A 410 7.15 4.11 -7.92
N LEU A 411 7.67 3.70 -9.09
CA LEU A 411 7.26 2.43 -9.72
C LEU A 411 7.50 1.23 -8.79
N ARG A 412 8.61 1.25 -8.04
CA ARG A 412 8.94 0.21 -7.07
C ARG A 412 7.99 0.23 -5.88
N ALA A 413 7.51 1.40 -5.42
CA ALA A 413 6.52 1.50 -4.36
C ALA A 413 5.17 0.88 -4.75
N PHE A 414 4.71 1.15 -5.97
CA PHE A 414 3.38 0.73 -6.41
C PHE A 414 3.33 -0.72 -6.90
N PHE A 415 4.39 -1.21 -7.55
CA PHE A 415 4.41 -2.50 -8.25
C PHE A 415 5.56 -3.43 -7.87
N GLY A 416 6.53 -2.97 -7.08
CA GLY A 416 7.65 -3.77 -6.60
C GLY A 416 7.38 -4.37 -5.21
N LYS A 417 8.12 -5.43 -4.87
CA LYS A 417 8.17 -5.92 -3.49
C LYS A 417 9.09 -5.00 -2.70
N ILE A 418 8.63 -4.56 -1.54
CA ILE A 418 9.42 -3.73 -0.63
C ILE A 418 9.64 -4.50 0.66
N TRP A 419 10.87 -4.42 1.14
CA TRP A 419 11.20 -4.83 2.50
C TRP A 419 10.82 -3.71 3.45
N TYR A 420 9.62 -3.78 4.02
CA TYR A 420 9.13 -2.81 4.99
C TYR A 420 9.75 -3.06 6.37
N GLU A 421 9.88 -2.01 7.17
CA GLU A 421 10.38 -2.09 8.53
C GLU A 421 9.58 -3.08 9.39
N GLY A 422 10.26 -3.86 10.22
CA GLY A 422 9.66 -4.90 11.05
C GLY A 422 9.32 -6.21 10.33
N GLN A 423 9.45 -6.29 9.00
CA GLN A 423 9.13 -7.49 8.23
C GLN A 423 10.38 -8.36 7.99
N PRO A 424 10.26 -9.69 8.02
CA PRO A 424 11.38 -10.59 7.74
C PRO A 424 11.63 -10.80 6.23
N GLU A 425 10.71 -10.37 5.35
CA GLU A 425 10.85 -10.54 3.90
C GLU A 425 10.18 -9.42 3.09
N PRO A 426 10.59 -9.21 1.82
CA PRO A 426 9.94 -8.27 0.93
C PRO A 426 8.53 -8.70 0.54
N LYS A 427 7.55 -7.81 0.67
CA LYS A 427 6.14 -8.10 0.35
C LYS A 427 5.45 -6.98 -0.40
N PHE A 428 4.32 -7.32 -1.03
CA PHE A 428 3.34 -6.37 -1.53
C PHE A 428 2.34 -6.12 -0.41
N ASP A 429 2.24 -4.88 0.06
CA ASP A 429 1.37 -4.53 1.18
C ASP A 429 0.75 -3.15 0.93
N TRP A 430 -0.49 -2.98 1.39
CA TRP A 430 -1.22 -1.71 1.32
C TRP A 430 -1.66 -1.30 2.73
N GLN A 431 -1.09 -0.20 3.20
CA GLN A 431 -1.41 0.42 4.47
C GLN A 431 -1.00 1.89 4.38
N SER A 432 -1.99 2.76 4.16
CA SER A 432 -1.76 4.17 3.89
C SER A 432 -1.55 5.03 5.14
N THR A 433 -1.98 4.55 6.31
CA THR A 433 -1.89 5.26 7.58
C THR A 433 -1.35 4.38 8.71
N GLY A 434 -0.70 5.02 9.68
CA GLY A 434 -0.16 4.38 10.88
C GLY A 434 -0.48 5.18 12.14
N GLY A 435 -0.15 4.61 13.30
CA GLY A 435 -0.41 5.22 14.60
C GLY A 435 0.70 6.14 15.11
N SER A 436 1.77 6.35 14.34
CA SER A 436 2.95 7.13 14.72
C SER A 436 3.44 7.99 13.55
N ASP A 437 4.17 9.06 13.85
CA ASP A 437 4.68 10.02 12.86
C ASP A 437 5.83 9.44 12.01
N ASP A 438 6.54 8.43 12.53
CA ASP A 438 7.63 7.70 11.86
C ASP A 438 7.16 6.52 11.01
N PHE A 439 5.83 6.38 10.85
CA PHE A 439 5.21 5.31 10.08
C PHE A 439 5.68 5.29 8.63
N GLU A 440 6.00 4.08 8.15
CA GLU A 440 6.37 3.82 6.76
C GLU A 440 5.11 3.48 5.93
N PRO A 441 4.66 4.38 5.03
CA PRO A 441 3.47 4.13 4.22
C PRO A 441 3.70 3.00 3.22
N LYS A 442 2.74 2.08 3.14
CA LYS A 442 2.78 0.94 2.23
C LYS A 442 1.77 1.17 1.12
N LEU A 443 2.26 1.42 -0.09
CA LEU A 443 1.43 1.94 -1.20
C LEU A 443 1.29 0.94 -2.36
N SER A 444 1.51 -0.36 -2.13
CA SER A 444 1.48 -1.33 -3.21
C SER A 444 0.08 -1.51 -3.79
N LEU A 445 -0.08 -1.28 -5.10
CA LEU A 445 -1.35 -1.47 -5.81
C LEU A 445 -1.59 -2.93 -6.19
N VAL A 446 -0.57 -3.79 -6.10
CA VAL A 446 -0.65 -5.21 -6.50
C VAL A 446 -1.73 -5.98 -5.74
N PRO A 447 -1.81 -5.91 -4.39
CA PRO A 447 -2.87 -6.62 -3.66
C PRO A 447 -4.27 -6.12 -4.03
N LEU A 448 -4.40 -4.83 -4.38
CA LEU A 448 -5.67 -4.25 -4.80
C LEU A 448 -6.10 -4.72 -6.20
N ILE A 449 -5.15 -4.85 -7.13
CA ILE A 449 -5.37 -5.42 -8.47
C ILE A 449 -5.79 -6.89 -8.34
N ILE A 450 -5.05 -7.67 -7.54
CA ILE A 450 -5.37 -9.08 -7.29
C ILE A 450 -6.74 -9.21 -6.62
N GLY A 451 -7.07 -8.36 -5.65
CA GLY A 451 -8.39 -8.32 -5.04
C GLY A 451 -9.50 -8.05 -6.06
N SER A 452 -9.33 -7.07 -6.96
CA SER A 452 -10.28 -6.80 -8.06
C SER A 452 -10.48 -8.01 -8.96
N LEU A 453 -9.42 -8.72 -9.34
CA LEU A 453 -9.49 -9.92 -10.16
C LEU A 453 -10.13 -11.10 -9.40
N LYS A 454 -9.77 -11.30 -8.14
CA LYS A 454 -10.27 -12.35 -7.24
C LYS A 454 -11.79 -12.23 -7.05
N GLY A 455 -12.28 -11.05 -6.71
CA GLY A 455 -13.72 -10.81 -6.52
C GLY A 455 -14.50 -11.04 -7.80
N THR A 456 -13.99 -10.52 -8.92
CA THR A 456 -14.56 -10.71 -10.26
C THR A 456 -14.63 -12.18 -10.64
N PHE A 457 -13.55 -12.93 -10.43
CA PHE A 457 -13.46 -14.34 -10.75
C PHE A 457 -14.52 -15.15 -10.00
N TYR A 458 -14.61 -15.00 -8.68
CA TYR A 458 -15.61 -15.72 -7.89
C TYR A 458 -17.04 -15.29 -8.24
N ALA A 459 -17.28 -14.01 -8.50
CA ALA A 459 -18.60 -13.54 -8.93
C ALA A 459 -19.06 -14.20 -10.24
N LEU A 460 -18.16 -14.27 -11.24
CA LEU A 460 -18.46 -14.90 -12.53
C LEU A 460 -18.56 -16.41 -12.44
N LEU A 461 -17.77 -17.06 -11.57
CA LEU A 461 -17.87 -18.49 -11.33
C LEU A 461 -19.29 -18.90 -10.91
N PHE A 462 -19.97 -18.07 -10.10
CA PHE A 462 -21.36 -18.27 -9.72
C PHE A 462 -22.35 -17.75 -10.76
N ALA A 463 -22.16 -16.53 -11.28
CA ALA A 463 -23.14 -15.89 -12.14
C ALA A 463 -23.25 -16.53 -13.52
N VAL A 464 -22.12 -16.91 -14.14
CA VAL A 464 -22.09 -17.33 -15.54
C VAL A 464 -22.87 -18.62 -15.78
N PRO A 465 -22.63 -19.72 -15.02
CA PRO A 465 -23.39 -20.96 -15.24
C PRO A 465 -24.89 -20.74 -15.04
N ILE A 466 -25.28 -20.03 -13.97
CA ILE A 466 -26.68 -19.80 -13.63
C ILE A 466 -27.37 -18.95 -14.69
N ALA A 467 -26.80 -17.80 -15.04
CA ALA A 467 -27.41 -16.86 -15.97
C ALA A 467 -27.51 -17.42 -17.40
N VAL A 468 -26.45 -18.06 -17.90
CA VAL A 468 -26.44 -18.62 -19.27
C VAL A 468 -27.37 -19.83 -19.37
N LEU A 469 -27.35 -20.75 -18.40
CA LEU A 469 -28.27 -21.91 -18.42
C LEU A 469 -29.72 -21.46 -18.26
N ALA A 470 -30.00 -20.48 -17.42
CA ALA A 470 -31.34 -19.90 -17.28
C ALA A 470 -31.79 -19.22 -18.59
N ALA A 471 -30.91 -18.50 -19.30
CA ALA A 471 -31.23 -17.88 -20.59
C ALA A 471 -31.50 -18.92 -21.69
N ILE A 472 -30.71 -20.01 -21.74
CA ILE A 472 -30.96 -21.14 -22.64
C ILE A 472 -32.31 -21.79 -22.32
N TYR A 473 -32.59 -22.05 -21.04
CA TYR A 473 -33.85 -22.64 -20.61
C TYR A 473 -35.06 -21.77 -21.00
N THR A 474 -34.96 -20.47 -20.70
CA THR A 474 -36.03 -19.50 -20.94
C THR A 474 -36.32 -19.29 -22.43
N SER A 475 -35.27 -19.22 -23.26
CA SER A 475 -35.43 -18.98 -24.70
C SER A 475 -35.86 -20.23 -25.48
N GLN A 476 -35.44 -21.44 -25.06
CA GLN A 476 -35.62 -22.67 -25.84
C GLN A 476 -36.67 -23.63 -25.30
N PHE A 477 -36.92 -23.65 -23.99
CA PHE A 477 -37.75 -24.68 -23.34
C PHE A 477 -39.01 -24.13 -22.70
N LEU A 478 -38.96 -22.90 -22.17
CA LEU A 478 -40.07 -22.26 -21.47
C LEU A 478 -41.22 -21.85 -22.40
N LYS A 479 -42.46 -21.90 -21.91
CA LYS A 479 -43.66 -21.48 -22.64
C LYS A 479 -43.69 -19.93 -22.80
N PRO A 480 -44.12 -19.37 -23.96
CA PRO A 480 -44.10 -17.92 -24.19
C PRO A 480 -44.82 -17.09 -23.12
N GLU A 481 -45.92 -17.60 -22.55
CA GLU A 481 -46.70 -16.89 -21.54
C GLU A 481 -45.93 -16.67 -20.23
N ILE A 482 -45.05 -17.61 -19.88
CA ILE A 482 -44.24 -17.53 -18.65
C ILE A 482 -43.03 -16.62 -18.89
N LYS A 483 -42.49 -16.63 -20.11
CA LYS A 483 -41.40 -15.74 -20.51
C LYS A 483 -41.74 -14.26 -20.33
N VAL A 484 -43.01 -13.88 -20.56
CA VAL A 484 -43.50 -12.50 -20.35
C VAL A 484 -43.33 -12.03 -18.90
N VAL A 485 -43.24 -12.94 -17.93
CA VAL A 485 -43.02 -12.62 -16.50
C VAL A 485 -41.54 -12.72 -16.11
N VAL A 486 -40.83 -13.76 -16.61
CA VAL A 486 -39.44 -14.02 -16.23
C VAL A 486 -38.52 -12.88 -16.64
N LYS A 487 -38.63 -12.39 -17.88
CA LYS A 487 -37.73 -11.36 -18.38
C LYS A 487 -37.85 -10.03 -17.60
N PRO A 488 -39.05 -9.44 -17.41
CA PRO A 488 -39.20 -8.25 -16.58
C PRO A 488 -38.75 -8.45 -15.13
N SER A 489 -38.98 -9.63 -14.54
CA SER A 489 -38.52 -9.93 -13.17
C SER A 489 -36.99 -9.84 -13.05
N MET A 490 -36.27 -10.36 -14.05
CA MET A 490 -34.81 -10.25 -14.09
C MET A 490 -34.35 -8.80 -14.28
N GLU A 491 -35.03 -8.02 -15.14
CA GLU A 491 -34.73 -6.59 -15.32
C GLU A 491 -34.94 -5.77 -14.04
N ILE A 492 -36.01 -6.05 -13.28
CA ILE A 492 -36.25 -5.44 -11.96
C ILE A 492 -35.17 -5.87 -10.96
N MET A 493 -34.72 -7.12 -10.99
CA MET A 493 -33.63 -7.58 -10.13
C MET A 493 -32.33 -6.80 -10.38
N ALA A 494 -32.09 -6.34 -11.62
CA ALA A 494 -30.92 -5.53 -11.96
C ALA A 494 -30.95 -4.11 -11.34
N SER A 495 -32.12 -3.60 -10.97
CA SER A 495 -32.28 -2.26 -10.39
C SER A 495 -32.07 -2.20 -8.87
N LEU A 496 -31.78 -3.34 -8.22
CA LEU A 496 -31.50 -3.37 -6.79
C LEU A 496 -30.24 -2.56 -6.45
N PRO A 497 -30.29 -1.64 -5.46
CA PRO A 497 -29.11 -0.86 -5.07
C PRO A 497 -28.00 -1.76 -4.49
N SER A 498 -26.77 -1.62 -5.01
CA SER A 498 -25.63 -2.44 -4.60
C SER A 498 -25.24 -2.24 -3.14
N VAL A 499 -25.46 -1.05 -2.57
CA VAL A 499 -25.26 -0.78 -1.13
C VAL A 499 -26.16 -1.66 -0.26
N VAL A 500 -27.42 -1.82 -0.64
CA VAL A 500 -28.38 -2.68 0.09
C VAL A 500 -27.93 -4.14 0.01
N LEU A 501 -27.49 -4.59 -1.17
CA LEU A 501 -26.93 -5.93 -1.33
C LEU A 501 -25.66 -6.13 -0.50
N GLY A 502 -24.75 -5.15 -0.45
CA GLY A 502 -23.55 -5.21 0.39
C GLY A 502 -23.87 -5.28 1.88
N PHE A 503 -24.88 -4.53 2.34
CA PHE A 503 -25.35 -4.59 3.73
C PHE A 503 -25.96 -5.96 4.07
N LEU A 504 -26.82 -6.50 3.20
CA LEU A 504 -27.37 -7.86 3.35
C LEU A 504 -26.28 -8.93 3.34
N ALA A 505 -25.26 -8.76 2.49
CA ALA A 505 -24.11 -9.64 2.44
C ALA A 505 -23.38 -9.69 3.80
N ALA A 506 -23.13 -8.52 4.39
CA ALA A 506 -22.35 -8.40 5.61
C ALA A 506 -23.11 -8.81 6.87
N LEU A 507 -24.39 -8.43 7.01
CA LEU A 507 -25.16 -8.64 8.23
C LEU A 507 -26.02 -9.90 8.24
N TRP A 508 -26.41 -10.41 7.08
CA TRP A 508 -27.30 -11.57 6.98
C TRP A 508 -26.60 -12.78 6.35
N LEU A 509 -25.99 -12.61 5.19
CA LEU A 509 -25.40 -13.74 4.47
C LEU A 509 -24.12 -14.25 5.14
N ALA A 510 -23.17 -13.37 5.45
CA ALA A 510 -21.88 -13.74 6.03
C ALA A 510 -22.00 -14.57 7.32
N PRO A 511 -22.82 -14.17 8.33
CA PRO A 511 -22.99 -14.98 9.54
C PRO A 511 -23.62 -16.35 9.28
N ILE A 512 -24.54 -16.44 8.31
CA ILE A 512 -25.17 -17.72 7.93
C ILE A 512 -24.16 -18.64 7.27
N LEU A 513 -23.40 -18.13 6.30
CA LEU A 513 -22.43 -18.94 5.56
C LEU A 513 -21.27 -19.37 6.45
N GLU A 514 -20.87 -18.54 7.42
CA GLU A 514 -19.76 -18.79 8.31
C GLU A 514 -19.83 -20.17 8.98
N THR A 515 -21.03 -20.57 9.42
CA THR A 515 -21.29 -21.82 10.16
C THR A 515 -21.86 -22.93 9.28
N ARG A 516 -22.01 -22.71 7.97
CA ARG A 516 -22.75 -23.61 7.06
C ARG A 516 -22.00 -23.94 5.77
N VAL A 517 -20.68 -23.75 5.73
CA VAL A 517 -19.87 -24.11 4.55
C VAL A 517 -20.06 -25.58 4.11
N PRO A 518 -20.08 -26.59 5.01
CA PRO A 518 -20.35 -27.97 4.62
C PRO A 518 -21.72 -28.16 3.95
N SER A 519 -22.75 -27.44 4.43
CA SER A 519 -24.08 -27.42 3.79
C SER A 519 -24.02 -26.86 2.36
N MET A 520 -23.17 -25.86 2.09
CA MET A 520 -23.01 -25.29 0.75
C MET A 520 -22.33 -26.24 -0.22
N ILE A 521 -21.31 -26.96 0.24
CA ILE A 521 -20.63 -28.00 -0.57
C ILE A 521 -21.64 -29.07 -0.96
N LEU A 522 -22.47 -29.51 -0.01
CA LEU A 522 -23.55 -30.46 -0.30
C LEU A 522 -24.59 -29.88 -1.25
N LEU A 523 -24.98 -28.61 -1.14
CA LEU A 523 -25.90 -27.98 -2.09
C LEU A 523 -25.37 -28.04 -3.52
N LEU A 524 -24.08 -27.73 -3.72
CA LEU A 524 -23.44 -27.74 -5.04
C LEU A 524 -23.41 -29.14 -5.66
N LEU A 525 -23.36 -30.20 -4.85
CA LEU A 525 -23.28 -31.59 -5.32
C LEU A 525 -24.67 -32.25 -5.42
N ILE A 526 -25.47 -32.16 -4.36
CA ILE A 526 -26.76 -32.85 -4.23
C ILE A 526 -27.79 -32.25 -5.18
N VAL A 527 -27.87 -30.92 -5.32
CA VAL A 527 -28.93 -30.31 -6.14
C VAL A 527 -28.79 -30.73 -7.62
N PRO A 528 -27.62 -30.61 -8.28
CA PRO A 528 -27.47 -31.08 -9.66
C PRO A 528 -27.64 -32.60 -9.79
N ALA A 529 -27.08 -33.40 -8.87
CA ALA A 529 -27.20 -34.85 -8.91
C ALA A 529 -28.66 -35.30 -8.78
N PHE A 530 -29.40 -34.69 -7.84
CA PHE A 530 -30.82 -34.95 -7.65
C PHE A 530 -31.65 -34.45 -8.84
N ALA A 531 -31.31 -33.32 -9.44
CA ALA A 531 -31.95 -32.86 -10.68
C ALA A 531 -31.81 -33.88 -11.82
N MET A 532 -30.62 -34.45 -11.99
CA MET A 532 -30.36 -35.49 -13.00
C MET A 532 -31.12 -36.78 -12.69
N LEU A 533 -31.08 -37.26 -11.45
CA LEU A 533 -31.82 -38.45 -10.99
C LEU A 533 -33.33 -38.28 -11.15
N PHE A 534 -33.86 -37.14 -10.71
CA PHE A 534 -35.27 -36.83 -10.83
C PHE A 534 -35.69 -36.69 -12.30
N GLY A 535 -34.87 -36.03 -13.13
CA GLY A 535 -35.11 -35.92 -14.57
C GLY A 535 -35.12 -37.27 -15.27
N TRP A 536 -34.19 -38.17 -14.92
CA TRP A 536 -34.18 -39.55 -15.40
C TRP A 536 -35.43 -40.32 -14.94
N ALA A 537 -35.78 -40.25 -13.66
CA ALA A 537 -36.97 -40.91 -13.12
C ALA A 537 -38.26 -40.38 -13.79
N TRP A 538 -38.35 -39.06 -13.99
CA TRP A 538 -39.45 -38.42 -14.70
C TRP A 538 -39.56 -38.91 -16.14
N ALA A 539 -38.44 -39.10 -16.84
CA ALA A 539 -38.43 -39.61 -18.20
C ALA A 539 -38.94 -41.06 -18.32
N GLN A 540 -38.80 -41.86 -17.26
CA GLN A 540 -39.30 -43.24 -17.20
C GLN A 540 -40.81 -43.34 -16.90
N LEU A 541 -41.45 -42.24 -16.47
CA LEU A 541 -42.88 -42.28 -16.12
C LEU A 541 -43.78 -42.54 -17.35
N PRO A 542 -44.89 -43.29 -17.19
CA PRO A 542 -45.86 -43.52 -18.25
C PRO A 542 -46.36 -42.20 -18.86
N PRO A 543 -46.60 -42.12 -20.18
CA PRO A 543 -47.08 -40.91 -20.85
C PRO A 543 -48.36 -40.33 -20.22
N ARG A 544 -49.23 -41.17 -19.65
CA ARG A 544 -50.46 -40.76 -18.94
C ARG A 544 -50.19 -39.77 -17.80
N ILE A 545 -49.08 -39.92 -17.08
CA ILE A 545 -48.71 -39.06 -15.95
C ILE A 545 -48.00 -37.79 -16.44
N ARG A 546 -47.09 -37.95 -17.40
CA ARG A 546 -46.33 -36.81 -17.97
C ARG A 546 -47.22 -35.82 -18.73
N LEU A 547 -48.21 -36.31 -19.47
CA LEU A 547 -49.13 -35.48 -20.25
C LEU A 547 -50.17 -34.73 -19.39
N PHE A 548 -50.28 -35.06 -18.10
CA PHE A 548 -51.12 -34.30 -17.17
C PHE A 548 -50.60 -32.86 -16.99
N ILE A 549 -49.29 -32.65 -17.21
CA ILE A 549 -48.66 -31.33 -17.17
C ILE A 549 -48.39 -30.89 -18.62
N PRO A 550 -48.90 -29.72 -19.04
CA PRO A 550 -48.62 -29.21 -20.37
C PRO A 550 -47.12 -29.02 -20.62
N GLN A 551 -46.70 -29.24 -21.87
CA GLN A 551 -45.31 -29.05 -22.25
C GLN A 551 -44.87 -27.60 -21.98
N GLY A 552 -43.72 -27.42 -21.33
CA GLY A 552 -43.19 -26.13 -20.88
C GLY A 552 -43.56 -25.72 -19.45
N TRP A 553 -44.40 -26.51 -18.75
CA TRP A 553 -44.76 -26.30 -17.34
C TRP A 553 -44.03 -27.24 -16.38
N GLU A 554 -43.07 -28.03 -16.88
CA GLU A 554 -42.36 -29.05 -16.10
C GLU A 554 -41.62 -28.45 -14.89
N PHE A 555 -41.19 -27.19 -14.98
CA PHE A 555 -40.52 -26.48 -13.88
C PHE A 555 -41.38 -26.42 -12.60
N LEU A 556 -42.72 -26.46 -12.68
CA LEU A 556 -43.58 -26.47 -11.49
C LEU A 556 -43.44 -27.72 -10.65
N VAL A 557 -43.09 -28.86 -11.26
CA VAL A 557 -42.82 -30.10 -10.53
C VAL A 557 -41.36 -30.19 -10.13
N PHE A 558 -40.45 -29.75 -11.01
CA PHE A 558 -39.03 -29.76 -10.71
C PHE A 558 -38.68 -28.79 -9.56
N LEU A 559 -39.28 -27.61 -9.49
CA LEU A 559 -38.91 -26.59 -8.51
C LEU A 559 -39.14 -27.02 -7.04
N PRO A 560 -40.32 -27.53 -6.62
CA PRO A 560 -40.51 -28.06 -5.27
C PRO A 560 -39.54 -29.20 -4.93
N MET A 561 -39.25 -30.05 -5.91
CA MET A 561 -38.30 -31.17 -5.74
C MET A 561 -36.87 -30.67 -5.56
N MET A 562 -36.45 -29.64 -6.29
CA MET A 562 -35.14 -29.01 -6.10
C MET A 562 -35.03 -28.28 -4.77
N LEU A 563 -36.09 -27.61 -4.32
CA LEU A 563 -36.14 -26.99 -3.00
C LEU A 563 -36.06 -28.03 -1.87
N ALA A 564 -36.73 -29.18 -2.03
CA ALA A 564 -36.63 -30.29 -1.09
C ALA A 564 -35.21 -30.89 -1.04
N ALA A 565 -34.57 -31.08 -2.20
CA ALA A 565 -33.17 -31.52 -2.26
C ALA A 565 -32.21 -30.49 -1.64
N GLY A 566 -32.48 -29.20 -1.86
CA GLY A 566 -31.72 -28.11 -1.23
C GLY A 566 -31.87 -28.11 0.29
N TYR A 567 -33.09 -28.26 0.81
CA TYR A 567 -33.34 -28.38 2.23
C TYR A 567 -32.66 -29.62 2.84
N ALA A 568 -32.73 -30.76 2.14
CA ALA A 568 -32.03 -31.98 2.55
C ALA A 568 -30.51 -31.74 2.63
N ALA A 569 -29.89 -31.18 1.59
CA ALA A 569 -28.48 -30.83 1.58
C ALA A 569 -28.10 -29.86 2.72
N TRP A 570 -28.95 -28.85 2.97
CA TRP A 570 -28.75 -27.90 4.05
C TRP A 570 -28.74 -28.57 5.43
N SER A 571 -29.69 -29.48 5.66
CA SER A 571 -29.82 -30.24 6.91
C SER A 571 -28.69 -31.27 7.12
N LEU A 572 -28.21 -31.90 6.04
CA LEU A 572 -27.15 -32.89 6.08
C LEU A 572 -25.75 -32.29 6.29
N GLY A 573 -25.59 -30.97 6.15
CA GLY A 573 -24.29 -30.32 6.32
C GLY A 573 -23.67 -30.51 7.70
N SER A 574 -24.47 -30.49 8.78
CA SER A 574 -23.96 -30.74 10.14
C SER A 574 -23.52 -32.18 10.34
N VAL A 575 -24.12 -33.12 9.60
CA VAL A 575 -23.70 -34.53 9.61
C VAL A 575 -22.37 -34.67 8.88
N LEU A 576 -22.21 -34.01 7.73
CA LEU A 576 -20.95 -33.97 6.99
C LEU A 576 -19.83 -33.36 7.83
N GLU A 577 -20.11 -32.26 8.54
CA GLU A 577 -19.15 -31.58 9.40
C GLU A 577 -18.61 -32.48 10.50
N ARG A 578 -19.50 -33.18 11.20
CA ARG A 578 -19.12 -34.16 12.22
C ARG A 578 -18.37 -35.37 11.67
N ALA A 579 -18.62 -35.74 10.41
CA ALA A 579 -18.01 -36.91 9.79
C ALA A 579 -16.61 -36.64 9.22
N VAL A 580 -16.38 -35.44 8.67
CA VAL A 580 -15.18 -35.16 7.86
C VAL A 580 -14.30 -34.06 8.44
N PHE A 581 -14.89 -33.02 9.04
CA PHE A 581 -14.17 -31.80 9.45
C PHE A 581 -13.96 -31.76 10.96
N VAL A 582 -13.26 -32.78 11.49
CA VAL A 582 -12.95 -32.91 12.92
C VAL A 582 -11.56 -32.35 13.21
N VAL A 583 -11.46 -31.56 14.28
CA VAL A 583 -10.24 -30.90 14.75
C VAL A 583 -9.96 -31.28 16.18
N THR A 584 -8.71 -31.61 16.48
CA THR A 584 -8.24 -31.75 17.86
C THR A 584 -7.69 -30.39 18.30
N ASP A 585 -8.31 -29.79 19.32
CA ASP A 585 -7.81 -28.55 19.90
C ASP A 585 -6.41 -28.79 20.52
N PRO A 586 -5.34 -28.07 20.09
CA PRO A 586 -3.99 -28.25 20.62
C PRO A 586 -3.88 -27.92 22.12
N ALA A 587 -4.76 -27.06 22.66
CA ALA A 587 -4.70 -26.61 24.05
C ALA A 587 -5.47 -27.53 25.01
N THR A 588 -6.57 -28.14 24.55
CA THR A 588 -7.48 -28.92 25.41
C THR A 588 -7.51 -30.42 25.07
N GLY A 589 -6.99 -30.82 23.91
CA GLY A 589 -7.03 -32.21 23.43
C GLY A 589 -8.43 -32.70 23.04
N VAL A 590 -9.44 -31.83 23.08
CA VAL A 590 -10.84 -32.16 22.76
C VAL A 590 -11.05 -32.14 21.25
N GLN A 591 -11.69 -33.19 20.72
CA GLN A 591 -12.10 -33.23 19.32
C GLN A 591 -13.41 -32.44 19.13
N THR A 592 -13.34 -31.39 18.32
CA THR A 592 -14.48 -30.56 17.94
C THR A 592 -14.68 -30.61 16.44
N ALA A 593 -15.91 -30.79 15.98
CA ALA A 593 -16.25 -30.70 14.56
C ALA A 593 -16.63 -29.26 14.21
N ASP A 594 -15.70 -28.51 13.63
CA ASP A 594 -15.91 -27.13 13.18
C ASP A 594 -15.04 -26.86 11.95
N PHE A 595 -15.69 -26.63 10.80
CA PHE A 595 -15.00 -26.33 9.54
C PHE A 595 -14.06 -25.12 9.66
N ARG A 596 -14.43 -24.12 10.48
CA ARG A 596 -13.68 -22.86 10.62
C ARG A 596 -12.35 -23.06 11.34
N LEU A 597 -12.30 -24.04 12.25
CA LEU A 597 -11.07 -24.45 12.92
C LEU A 597 -10.28 -25.45 12.07
N TRP A 598 -10.98 -26.27 11.30
CA TRP A 598 -10.36 -27.28 10.43
C TRP A 598 -9.59 -26.65 9.28
N TRP A 599 -10.18 -25.63 8.64
CA TRP A 599 -9.60 -25.02 7.46
C TRP A 599 -8.19 -24.44 7.67
N PRO A 600 -7.92 -23.63 8.71
CA PRO A 600 -6.57 -23.10 8.94
C PRO A 600 -5.56 -24.18 9.29
N GLN A 601 -5.96 -25.23 10.04
CA GLN A 601 -5.06 -26.33 10.36
C GLN A 601 -4.71 -27.19 9.14
N PHE A 602 -5.67 -27.40 8.24
CA PHE A 602 -5.46 -28.18 7.02
C PHE A 602 -4.71 -27.39 5.93
N SER A 603 -5.09 -26.14 5.71
CA SER A 603 -4.60 -25.33 4.59
C SER A 603 -3.47 -24.37 4.94
N GLY A 604 -3.25 -24.08 6.22
CA GLY A 604 -2.36 -23.02 6.68
C GLY A 604 -2.87 -21.58 6.40
N THR A 605 -4.09 -21.41 5.87
CA THR A 605 -4.65 -20.11 5.49
C THR A 605 -5.83 -19.70 6.40
N PRO A 606 -6.05 -18.39 6.64
CA PRO A 606 -7.10 -17.94 7.54
C PRO A 606 -8.50 -18.22 6.99
N TYR A 607 -9.46 -18.37 7.90
CA TYR A 607 -10.88 -18.37 7.61
C TYR A 607 -11.51 -17.11 8.21
N GLU A 608 -12.03 -16.23 7.37
CA GLU A 608 -12.66 -14.98 7.78
C GLU A 608 -14.19 -15.06 7.55
N GLN A 609 -14.98 -14.49 8.45
CA GLN A 609 -16.45 -14.43 8.29
C GLN A 609 -16.84 -13.64 7.03
N ARG A 610 -16.17 -12.49 6.83
CA ARG A 610 -16.34 -11.63 5.65
C ARG A 610 -15.28 -11.99 4.63
N ASN A 611 -15.65 -12.77 3.63
CA ASN A 611 -14.71 -13.40 2.72
C ASN A 611 -15.15 -13.35 1.25
N SER A 612 -14.28 -13.89 0.39
CA SER A 612 -14.48 -13.91 -1.05
C SER A 612 -15.65 -14.76 -1.51
N LEU A 613 -16.04 -15.79 -0.76
CA LEU A 613 -17.24 -16.59 -1.02
C LEU A 613 -18.51 -15.73 -0.95
N VAL A 614 -18.69 -15.03 0.18
CA VAL A 614 -19.85 -14.14 0.42
C VAL A 614 -19.99 -13.13 -0.72
N VAL A 615 -18.86 -12.53 -1.10
CA VAL A 615 -18.80 -11.51 -2.15
C VAL A 615 -19.07 -12.11 -3.52
N GLY A 616 -18.52 -13.29 -3.82
CA GLY A 616 -18.81 -14.03 -5.04
C GLY A 616 -20.31 -14.31 -5.21
N PHE A 617 -21.00 -14.71 -4.14
CA PHE A 617 -22.45 -14.91 -4.18
C PHE A 617 -23.22 -13.62 -4.42
N MET A 618 -22.94 -12.56 -3.67
CA MET A 618 -23.72 -11.32 -3.72
C MET A 618 -23.43 -10.48 -4.96
N MET A 619 -22.16 -10.40 -5.36
CA MET A 619 -21.77 -9.79 -6.63
C MET A 619 -22.28 -10.63 -7.80
N GLY A 620 -22.20 -11.96 -7.71
CA GLY A 620 -22.76 -12.86 -8.71
C GLY A 620 -24.26 -12.64 -8.89
N PHE A 621 -25.03 -12.59 -7.79
CA PHE A 621 -26.45 -12.24 -7.77
C PHE A 621 -26.73 -10.93 -8.51
N ALA A 622 -25.92 -9.90 -8.25
CA ALA A 622 -26.08 -8.59 -8.87
C ALA A 622 -25.75 -8.58 -10.39
N VAL A 623 -24.93 -9.52 -10.87
CA VAL A 623 -24.49 -9.60 -12.28
C VAL A 623 -25.36 -10.56 -13.12
N ILE A 624 -26.00 -11.56 -12.50
CA ILE A 624 -26.88 -12.54 -13.17
C ILE A 624 -27.92 -11.86 -14.09
N PRO A 625 -28.69 -10.82 -13.67
CA PRO A 625 -29.68 -10.19 -14.53
C PRO A 625 -29.15 -9.68 -15.86
N ILE A 626 -27.94 -9.13 -15.85
CA ILE A 626 -27.32 -8.52 -17.03
C ILE A 626 -26.89 -9.62 -18.00
N ILE A 627 -26.19 -10.64 -17.49
CA ILE A 627 -25.77 -11.77 -18.32
C ILE A 627 -26.99 -12.49 -18.88
N PHE A 628 -28.01 -12.72 -18.05
CA PHE A 628 -29.24 -13.41 -18.43
C PHE A 628 -29.97 -12.67 -19.53
N THR A 629 -30.30 -11.39 -19.32
CA THR A 629 -31.18 -10.63 -20.23
C THR A 629 -30.56 -10.51 -21.62
N ILE A 630 -29.27 -10.19 -21.70
CA ILE A 630 -28.56 -10.05 -22.97
C ILE A 630 -28.35 -11.41 -23.65
N SER A 631 -28.07 -12.47 -22.89
CA SER A 631 -27.96 -13.82 -23.44
C SER A 631 -29.29 -14.33 -23.99
N GLU A 632 -30.38 -14.07 -23.26
CA GLU A 632 -31.75 -14.45 -23.64
C GLU A 632 -32.16 -13.74 -24.93
N ASP A 633 -31.87 -12.44 -25.05
CA ASP A 633 -32.12 -11.68 -26.28
C ASP A 633 -31.30 -12.21 -27.47
N ALA A 634 -30.01 -12.52 -27.26
CA ALA A 634 -29.17 -13.12 -28.29
C ALA A 634 -29.73 -14.47 -28.78
N LEU A 635 -30.18 -15.33 -27.86
CA LEU A 635 -30.78 -16.62 -28.16
C LEU A 635 -32.16 -16.49 -28.85
N SER A 636 -32.95 -15.50 -28.45
CA SER A 636 -34.27 -15.24 -29.01
C SER A 636 -34.25 -14.59 -30.39
N ASN A 637 -33.19 -13.88 -30.72
CA ASN A 637 -33.00 -13.26 -32.03
C ASN A 637 -32.50 -14.22 -33.11
N VAL A 638 -32.15 -15.47 -32.78
CA VAL A 638 -31.78 -16.47 -33.79
C VAL A 638 -32.96 -16.70 -34.76
N PRO A 639 -32.77 -16.60 -36.09
CA PRO A 639 -33.84 -16.71 -37.08
C PRO A 639 -34.71 -17.96 -36.89
N GLN A 640 -36.03 -17.80 -36.96
CA GLN A 640 -36.97 -18.91 -36.83
C GLN A 640 -36.79 -19.95 -37.95
N SER A 641 -36.39 -19.53 -39.15
CA SER A 641 -36.09 -20.42 -40.28
C SER A 641 -35.03 -21.47 -39.93
N LEU A 642 -33.98 -21.10 -39.20
CA LEU A 642 -32.93 -22.04 -38.76
C LEU A 642 -33.47 -23.04 -37.74
N ARG A 643 -34.35 -22.60 -36.82
CA ARG A 643 -34.97 -23.46 -35.82
C ARG A 643 -35.93 -24.46 -36.46
N SER A 644 -36.85 -23.95 -37.29
CA SER A 644 -37.82 -24.77 -38.02
C SER A 644 -37.14 -25.74 -38.98
N GLY A 645 -36.08 -25.32 -39.67
CA GLY A 645 -35.30 -26.19 -40.54
C GLY A 645 -34.63 -27.35 -39.79
N SER A 646 -34.01 -27.08 -38.64
CA SER A 646 -33.43 -28.12 -37.77
C SER A 646 -34.48 -29.13 -37.28
N LEU A 647 -35.63 -28.64 -36.81
CA LEU A 647 -36.73 -29.49 -36.33
C LEU A 647 -37.34 -30.32 -37.48
N ALA A 648 -37.45 -29.76 -38.69
CA ALA A 648 -37.95 -30.47 -39.87
C ALA A 648 -37.03 -31.63 -40.30
N LEU A 649 -35.72 -31.54 -40.01
CA LEU A 649 -34.76 -32.63 -40.23
C LEU A 649 -34.80 -33.72 -39.13
N GLY A 650 -35.79 -33.67 -38.22
CA GLY A 650 -35.96 -34.63 -37.14
C GLY A 650 -35.08 -34.38 -35.91
N ALA A 651 -34.40 -33.23 -35.83
CA ALA A 651 -33.62 -32.88 -34.65
C ALA A 651 -34.53 -32.60 -33.44
N SER A 652 -34.11 -33.01 -32.25
CA SER A 652 -34.82 -32.67 -31.02
C SER A 652 -34.64 -31.19 -30.65
N ARG A 653 -35.51 -30.66 -29.77
CA ARG A 653 -35.36 -29.29 -29.22
C ARG A 653 -33.99 -29.07 -28.57
N TRP A 654 -33.49 -30.07 -27.84
CA TRP A 654 -32.15 -30.04 -27.25
C TRP A 654 -31.04 -30.01 -28.30
N GLN A 655 -31.13 -30.87 -29.33
CA GLN A 655 -30.16 -30.88 -30.43
C GLN A 655 -30.16 -29.55 -31.19
N THR A 656 -31.34 -28.99 -31.45
CA THR A 656 -31.50 -27.68 -32.11
C THR A 656 -30.90 -26.56 -31.25
N ALA A 657 -31.16 -26.56 -29.94
CA ALA A 657 -30.59 -25.59 -29.01
C ALA A 657 -29.05 -25.63 -29.00
N PHE A 658 -28.45 -26.83 -28.89
CA PHE A 658 -26.99 -26.98 -28.78
C PHE A 658 -26.24 -26.86 -30.10
N ARG A 659 -26.81 -27.33 -31.22
CA ARG A 659 -26.11 -27.39 -32.51
C ARG A 659 -26.38 -26.19 -33.41
N ILE A 660 -27.51 -25.52 -33.25
CA ILE A 660 -27.92 -24.40 -34.12
C ILE A 660 -27.99 -23.10 -33.33
N VAL A 661 -28.83 -23.04 -32.28
CA VAL A 661 -29.12 -21.79 -31.60
C VAL A 661 -27.92 -21.27 -30.81
N LEU A 662 -27.32 -22.10 -29.96
CA LEU A 662 -26.20 -21.70 -29.11
C LEU A 662 -24.96 -21.26 -29.92
N PRO A 663 -24.53 -21.97 -30.98
CA PRO A 663 -23.45 -21.50 -31.84
C PRO A 663 -23.78 -20.18 -32.55
N THR A 664 -25.01 -20.03 -33.05
CA THR A 664 -25.45 -18.80 -33.74
C THR A 664 -25.53 -17.61 -32.80
N ALA A 665 -25.96 -17.81 -31.54
CA ALA A 665 -26.06 -16.77 -30.52
C ALA A 665 -24.75 -16.52 -29.75
N SER A 666 -23.69 -17.30 -30.01
CA SER A 666 -22.45 -17.31 -29.21
C SER A 666 -21.79 -15.93 -29.07
N ALA A 667 -21.78 -15.13 -30.13
CA ALA A 667 -21.24 -13.76 -30.10
C ALA A 667 -22.05 -12.83 -29.17
N GLY A 668 -23.37 -13.01 -29.10
CA GLY A 668 -24.25 -12.26 -28.20
C GLY A 668 -24.12 -12.69 -26.74
N ILE A 669 -24.05 -14.01 -26.48
CA ILE A 669 -23.79 -14.55 -25.13
C ILE A 669 -22.42 -14.09 -24.62
N PHE A 670 -21.40 -14.16 -25.47
CA PHE A 670 -20.07 -13.65 -25.12
C PHE A 670 -20.14 -12.16 -24.76
N SER A 671 -20.86 -11.34 -25.53
CA SER A 671 -21.07 -9.93 -25.20
C SER A 671 -21.74 -9.74 -23.83
N ALA A 672 -22.73 -10.57 -23.50
CA ALA A 672 -23.40 -10.55 -22.20
C ALA A 672 -22.43 -10.83 -21.04
N LEU A 673 -21.57 -11.85 -21.19
CA LEU A 673 -20.54 -12.20 -20.21
C LEU A 673 -19.56 -11.06 -19.99
N MET A 674 -19.18 -10.34 -21.05
CA MET A 674 -18.21 -9.24 -20.98
C MET A 674 -18.80 -8.00 -20.30
N ILE A 675 -20.07 -7.68 -20.55
CA ILE A 675 -20.77 -6.61 -19.84
C ILE A 675 -20.90 -6.97 -18.34
N GLY A 676 -21.20 -8.24 -18.04
CA GLY A 676 -21.22 -8.73 -16.66
C GLY A 676 -19.86 -8.65 -15.96
N LEU A 677 -18.79 -9.05 -16.65
CA LEU A 677 -17.40 -8.94 -16.20
C LEU A 677 -17.03 -7.47 -15.89
N GLY A 678 -17.29 -6.55 -16.83
CA GLY A 678 -17.01 -5.12 -16.64
C GLY A 678 -17.72 -4.53 -15.42
N ARG A 679 -18.98 -4.92 -15.17
CA ARG A 679 -19.70 -4.54 -13.96
C ARG A 679 -19.07 -5.13 -12.70
N ALA A 680 -18.70 -6.41 -12.71
CA ALA A 680 -18.10 -7.09 -11.55
C ALA A 680 -16.75 -6.46 -11.15
N VAL A 681 -15.90 -6.13 -12.13
CA VAL A 681 -14.60 -5.47 -11.88
C VAL A 681 -14.78 -4.09 -11.25
N GLY A 682 -15.82 -3.36 -11.67
CA GLY A 682 -16.16 -2.03 -11.15
C GLY A 682 -17.04 -2.03 -9.90
N GLU A 683 -17.41 -3.19 -9.35
CA GLU A 683 -18.26 -3.25 -8.18
C GLU A 683 -17.52 -2.70 -6.95
N THR A 684 -18.16 -1.77 -6.26
CA THR A 684 -17.55 -1.02 -5.16
C THR A 684 -18.22 -1.35 -3.83
N MET A 685 -19.55 -1.24 -3.77
CA MET A 685 -20.26 -1.19 -2.49
C MET A 685 -20.50 -2.58 -1.90
N ILE A 686 -20.74 -3.59 -2.73
CA ILE A 686 -20.81 -4.97 -2.25
C ILE A 686 -19.46 -5.37 -1.65
N VAL A 687 -18.35 -5.02 -2.30
CA VAL A 687 -17.00 -5.37 -1.86
C VAL A 687 -16.65 -4.67 -0.55
N VAL A 688 -16.83 -3.35 -0.47
CA VAL A 688 -16.53 -2.55 0.74
C VAL A 688 -17.22 -3.11 1.98
N MET A 689 -18.46 -3.57 1.84
CA MET A 689 -19.24 -4.05 2.98
C MET A 689 -18.96 -5.52 3.33
N ALA A 690 -18.70 -6.38 2.33
CA ALA A 690 -18.73 -7.83 2.51
C ALA A 690 -17.37 -8.54 2.57
N THR A 691 -16.26 -7.89 2.19
CA THR A 691 -14.93 -8.54 2.08
C THR A 691 -14.02 -8.37 3.29
N GLY A 692 -14.41 -7.58 4.30
CA GLY A 692 -13.52 -7.22 5.41
C GLY A 692 -12.43 -6.20 5.04
N ASN A 693 -12.28 -5.83 3.76
CA ASN A 693 -11.32 -4.85 3.24
C ASN A 693 -9.85 -5.12 3.55
N THR A 694 -9.46 -6.39 3.62
CA THR A 694 -8.08 -6.82 3.87
C THR A 694 -7.31 -7.01 2.55
N PRO A 695 -6.16 -6.32 2.33
CA PRO A 695 -5.40 -6.39 1.07
C PRO A 695 -4.55 -7.67 0.96
N ILE A 696 -5.21 -8.84 0.99
CA ILE A 696 -4.56 -10.16 0.93
C ILE A 696 -4.54 -10.66 -0.53
N MET A 697 -3.40 -11.19 -0.97
CA MET A 697 -3.22 -11.69 -2.36
C MET A 697 -3.56 -13.16 -2.55
N GLU A 698 -3.71 -13.93 -1.47
CA GLU A 698 -3.97 -15.36 -1.54
C GLU A 698 -5.31 -15.65 -2.24
N PHE A 699 -5.30 -16.59 -3.19
CA PHE A 699 -6.49 -17.10 -3.88
C PHE A 699 -7.29 -18.12 -3.02
N ASN A 700 -7.44 -17.80 -1.72
CA ASN A 700 -8.32 -18.52 -0.82
C ASN A 700 -9.73 -17.90 -0.90
N ILE A 701 -10.75 -18.74 -1.11
CA ILE A 701 -12.15 -18.31 -1.18
C ILE A 701 -12.71 -17.86 0.19
N PHE A 702 -12.07 -18.30 1.28
CA PHE A 702 -12.46 -17.98 2.66
C PHE A 702 -11.68 -16.83 3.29
N SER A 703 -10.77 -16.19 2.55
CA SER A 703 -10.13 -14.95 2.99
C SER A 703 -10.82 -13.73 2.39
N GLY A 704 -10.69 -12.59 3.07
CA GLY A 704 -11.08 -11.29 2.58
C GLY A 704 -10.29 -10.84 1.34
N MET A 705 -10.61 -9.65 0.89
CA MET A 705 -9.88 -8.97 -0.17
C MET A 705 -10.12 -7.46 -0.10
N ARG A 706 -9.26 -6.69 -0.76
CA ARG A 706 -9.49 -5.25 -0.98
C ARG A 706 -9.33 -4.99 -2.47
N THR A 707 -10.34 -4.38 -3.11
CA THR A 707 -10.30 -4.08 -4.55
C THR A 707 -9.83 -2.65 -4.79
N LEU A 708 -9.38 -2.33 -6.00
CA LEU A 708 -9.07 -0.95 -6.39
C LEU A 708 -10.27 -0.02 -6.20
N SER A 709 -11.46 -0.44 -6.63
CA SER A 709 -12.70 0.32 -6.50
C SER A 709 -13.05 0.62 -5.04
N ALA A 710 -13.00 -0.40 -4.18
CA ALA A 710 -13.26 -0.27 -2.74
C ALA A 710 -12.22 0.63 -2.07
N ASN A 711 -10.95 0.47 -2.42
CA ASN A 711 -9.86 1.26 -1.86
C ASN A 711 -10.03 2.76 -2.15
N ILE A 712 -10.32 3.10 -3.41
CA ILE A 712 -10.58 4.49 -3.84
C ILE A 712 -11.79 5.06 -3.09
N ALA A 713 -12.89 4.31 -2.99
CA ALA A 713 -14.10 4.79 -2.33
C ALA A 713 -13.93 5.07 -0.84
N VAL A 714 -13.12 4.25 -0.15
CA VAL A 714 -12.90 4.38 1.30
C VAL A 714 -11.86 5.45 1.63
N GLU A 715 -10.72 5.48 0.93
CA GLU A 715 -9.60 6.34 1.35
C GLU A 715 -9.58 7.72 0.68
N LEU A 716 -10.24 7.91 -0.48
CA LEU A 716 -10.21 9.20 -1.17
C LEU A 716 -10.83 10.35 -0.37
N PRO A 717 -11.94 10.15 0.38
CA PRO A 717 -12.50 11.19 1.24
C PRO A 717 -11.59 11.59 2.41
N GLU A 718 -10.72 10.69 2.86
CA GLU A 718 -9.82 10.90 4.01
C GLU A 718 -8.42 11.38 3.59
N ALA A 719 -8.06 11.21 2.31
CA ALA A 719 -6.75 11.56 1.79
C ALA A 719 -6.53 13.08 1.72
N PRO A 720 -5.43 13.61 2.28
CA PRO A 720 -5.09 15.03 2.17
C PRO A 720 -4.98 15.47 0.72
N HIS A 721 -5.64 16.57 0.36
CA HIS A 721 -5.64 17.08 -1.00
C HIS A 721 -4.21 17.34 -1.49
N HIS A 722 -3.89 16.90 -2.71
CA HIS A 722 -2.54 16.91 -3.29
C HIS A 722 -1.46 16.10 -2.56
N GLY A 723 -1.77 15.41 -1.46
CA GLY A 723 -0.85 14.51 -0.77
C GLY A 723 -0.54 13.25 -1.59
N THR A 724 0.47 12.50 -1.17
CA THR A 724 0.90 11.28 -1.88
C THR A 724 -0.19 10.22 -1.95
N LEU A 725 -0.93 10.01 -0.86
CA LEU A 725 -2.06 9.07 -0.84
C LEU A 725 -3.13 9.47 -1.86
N TYR A 726 -3.54 10.75 -1.85
CA TYR A 726 -4.55 11.28 -2.76
C TYR A 726 -4.19 10.97 -4.22
N ARG A 727 -2.96 11.32 -4.63
CA ARG A 727 -2.48 11.05 -5.99
C ARG A 727 -2.33 9.56 -6.29
N THR A 728 -1.94 8.75 -5.29
CA THR A 728 -1.83 7.30 -5.42
C THR A 728 -3.19 6.66 -5.67
N LEU A 729 -4.27 7.18 -5.08
CA LEU A 729 -5.64 6.72 -5.36
C LEU A 729 -6.07 7.08 -6.79
N PHE A 730 -5.66 8.24 -7.33
CA PHE A 730 -5.81 8.54 -8.76
C PHE A 730 -5.02 7.59 -9.65
N LEU A 731 -3.81 7.20 -9.25
CA LEU A 731 -3.06 6.14 -9.92
C LEU A 731 -3.81 4.81 -9.89
N GLY A 732 -4.41 4.44 -8.75
CA GLY A 732 -5.30 3.29 -8.63
C GLY A 732 -6.49 3.37 -9.60
N ALA A 733 -7.09 4.54 -9.76
CA ALA A 733 -8.18 4.77 -10.73
C ALA A 733 -7.69 4.61 -12.18
N MET A 734 -6.50 5.11 -12.51
CA MET A 734 -5.86 4.90 -13.82
C MET A 734 -5.59 3.42 -14.07
N VAL A 735 -5.06 2.68 -13.08
CA VAL A 735 -4.84 1.24 -13.20
C VAL A 735 -6.15 0.49 -13.42
N LEU A 736 -7.21 0.83 -12.69
CA LEU A 736 -8.55 0.24 -12.89
C LEU A 736 -9.09 0.55 -14.30
N PHE A 737 -8.92 1.78 -14.78
CA PHE A 737 -9.29 2.18 -16.14
C PHE A 737 -8.50 1.37 -17.19
N VAL A 738 -7.18 1.25 -17.04
CA VAL A 738 -6.34 0.46 -17.95
C VAL A 738 -6.73 -1.01 -17.93
N LEU A 739 -6.98 -1.58 -16.74
CA LEU A 739 -7.43 -2.96 -16.58
C LEU A 739 -8.77 -3.20 -17.30
N THR A 740 -9.77 -2.36 -17.03
CA THR A 740 -11.09 -2.49 -17.67
C THR A 740 -11.01 -2.26 -19.17
N PHE A 741 -10.21 -1.30 -19.63
CA PHE A 741 -9.97 -1.05 -21.05
C PHE A 741 -9.31 -2.24 -21.74
N ALA A 742 -8.27 -2.84 -21.13
CA ALA A 742 -7.59 -4.01 -21.68
C ALA A 742 -8.53 -5.22 -21.78
N VAL A 743 -9.30 -5.49 -20.72
CA VAL A 743 -10.29 -6.58 -20.68
C VAL A 743 -11.38 -6.35 -21.74
N ASN A 744 -11.94 -5.14 -21.82
CA ASN A 744 -12.98 -4.82 -22.80
C ASN A 744 -12.46 -4.85 -24.24
N THR A 745 -11.21 -4.46 -24.46
CA THR A 745 -10.58 -4.54 -25.79
C THR A 745 -10.36 -6.00 -26.21
N LEU A 746 -9.81 -6.82 -25.31
CA LEU A 746 -9.63 -8.26 -25.55
C LEU A 746 -10.98 -8.93 -25.86
N ALA A 747 -12.01 -8.58 -25.09
CA ALA A 747 -13.38 -9.01 -25.30
C ALA A 747 -13.90 -8.65 -26.69
N GLU A 748 -13.75 -7.40 -27.12
CA GLU A 748 -14.23 -6.97 -28.43
C GLU A 748 -13.53 -7.72 -29.57
N ILE A 749 -12.21 -7.93 -29.45
CA ILE A 749 -11.43 -8.71 -30.42
C ILE A 749 -11.94 -10.16 -30.50
N MET A 750 -12.23 -10.78 -29.36
CA MET A 750 -12.80 -12.14 -29.31
C MET A 750 -14.20 -12.19 -29.93
N ARG A 751 -15.05 -11.19 -29.64
CA ARG A 751 -16.41 -11.08 -30.20
C ARG A 751 -16.39 -11.01 -31.72
N GLN A 752 -15.51 -10.19 -32.30
CA GLN A 752 -15.39 -10.06 -33.75
C GLN A 752 -14.98 -11.38 -34.40
N ARG A 753 -13.99 -12.08 -33.83
CA ARG A 753 -13.57 -13.41 -34.31
C ARG A 753 -14.70 -14.45 -34.26
N LEU A 754 -15.50 -14.46 -33.19
CA LEU A 754 -16.65 -15.36 -33.07
C LEU A 754 -17.73 -15.02 -34.11
N ARG A 755 -18.03 -13.74 -34.28
CA ARG A 755 -18.99 -13.29 -35.30
C ARG A 755 -18.56 -13.70 -36.70
N ASP A 756 -17.29 -13.54 -37.05
CA ASP A 756 -16.78 -13.93 -38.36
C ASP A 756 -16.81 -15.44 -38.59
N ARG A 757 -16.53 -16.25 -37.56
CA ARG A 757 -16.57 -17.72 -37.63
C ARG A 757 -18.00 -18.26 -37.83
N TYR A 758 -19.00 -17.60 -37.24
CA TYR A 758 -20.40 -18.04 -37.26
C TYR A 758 -21.31 -17.16 -38.13
N LYS A 759 -20.74 -16.30 -39.00
CA LYS A 759 -21.48 -15.64 -40.07
C LYS A 759 -22.15 -16.73 -40.91
N THR A 760 -23.44 -16.91 -40.69
CA THR A 760 -24.30 -17.64 -41.62
C THR A 760 -24.34 -16.80 -42.88
N VAL A 761 -23.96 -17.40 -44.01
CA VAL A 761 -24.02 -16.77 -45.33
C VAL A 761 -25.48 -16.30 -45.53
N GLU A 762 -25.67 -14.98 -45.59
CA GLU A 762 -26.95 -14.36 -45.99
C GLU A 762 -27.21 -14.55 -47.49
#